data_AF-A0A6A3LHF7-F1
#
_entry.id   AF-A0A6A3LHF7-F1
#
_cell.length_a   1.000
_cell.length_b   1.000
_cell.length_c   1.000
_cell.angle_alpha   90.00
_cell.angle_beta   90.00
_cell.angle_gamma   90.00
#
_symmetry.space_group_name_H-M   'P 1'
#
loop_
_entity.id
_entity.type
_entity.pdbx_description
1 polymer ?
#
loop_
_entity_poly.entity_id
_entity_poly.type
_entity_poly.pdbx_seq_one_letter_code
_entity_poly.pdbx_strand_id
1 'polypeptide(L)'
;MDNHIPTLTVRETFKFADMCVNGRPEDQPEETRDVAALRTELFTQILGLEECADTVVGDALLRGVSGGERKRVTIGEVLVGGQSLFLCDEISTGLDSAATFDIIKSMRTWCKTLGGSAVIALLQPTPEVVEMFDDILMINEGYIVYHGPRTEILNYFEGHGFTCPPRVDPADFLIEVTSDRGHRYANGSIPIKDLAVASEDFNNLFCQSSIYRKTHEAISKGFNEHQFESAEDFKKAKSVANLARSKEKSEFGLAFVPSTMLLLNRQKLIWLRDPPLLWGKLIEALIIGLVMGMIYFNVSSTYYLRMIFFSIALFQRQAWQQITISFQLRKVFYKQRARNFFRTISYAIAESVVQIPVNVVVSFVLGTFFYFMSGLTRTFEKYIVFYLVLLCFQHAISAYMTMLSALSPSITVGQALASISVSFFLLFSGNIILADLIPDYWIWMYWFSPISWALRANMLSEFSSDRYTGVQSKTLLESFSIKQGTGYIWFGVIVLVAYYFVFTMLNGLALHFIRYEKYKGVTPKAMTDNAPEEDNVYVQVKTPGAADQASVGVKGGGLPFTPSNLCIKDLDYYVTLPSGEERQLLQKITAHFEPGRMVALMGATGAGKTTLMDVIAGRKTGGRIVGDIYVNGELKDPANFSRITAYCEQMDIHSEAATIYEALVFSANLRLPPNFTVDERMNLVHETLDLLELTAISSEMVGRLSVEQKKRVTIGVEVVSNPSVLFLDEPTSGLDARSALIVMRGVQSIARTGRTVLCTIHQPSISIFELFDGLLLLQKGGYTAYFGDLGVDSVKMLEYFASIPGTEEIRPQYNPATYMLEVIGAGIGRDVKDYSVEYKNSELCRKNRERTLELCEVSNEFVRHSTLNYRSIATGFWNQLGQLSKKQQLTYWRNPQYNFMRMFLFPIFAVIFGTTFYQLSAASVKKINSHIGLIYNSMDFIGVVNLMTVLEVTCAERAVFYRERMSNYYGPLPYSLSLWFAEIPYLVVVIILFVTIEYWLVGWSDNAGDFFFFLFVFYLYTSACTYVGQWMSVLMPNEKVANVAVGALSCLFNLFSGYLLPRTAMRRGYKWFTYLMPSSYSLAALVGVQFGDNQDIIAVTSGSTTTNMTVAHYIEITYDFRPNRKYNFMVGLIVIWVVVQLAIYLTLKYVSHLKR
;
A
#
# COMPACT_ATOMS: atom_id res chain seq x y z
N MET A 1 4.57 -3.80 -12.19
CA MET A 1 5.83 -4.56 -12.24
C MET A 1 6.90 -4.06 -11.26
N ASP A 2 6.81 -2.82 -10.76
CA ASP A 2 7.88 -2.18 -9.97
C ASP A 2 7.88 -2.50 -8.46
N ASN A 3 7.63 -3.76 -8.12
CA ASN A 3 7.76 -4.23 -6.73
C ASN A 3 9.23 -4.57 -6.46
N HIS A 4 9.87 -3.76 -5.63
CA HIS A 4 11.24 -3.94 -5.15
C HIS A 4 11.23 -4.01 -3.63
N ILE A 5 12.33 -4.47 -3.04
CA ILE A 5 12.50 -4.37 -1.59
C ILE A 5 12.89 -2.92 -1.27
N PRO A 6 12.07 -2.17 -0.52
CA PRO A 6 12.22 -0.71 -0.41
C PRO A 6 13.48 -0.26 0.32
N THR A 7 14.07 -1.13 1.15
CA THR A 7 15.28 -0.85 1.96
C THR A 7 16.60 -1.17 1.26
N LEU A 8 16.57 -1.81 0.10
CA LEU A 8 17.76 -2.07 -0.72
C LEU A 8 18.10 -0.85 -1.57
N THR A 9 19.39 -0.62 -1.80
CA THR A 9 19.84 0.40 -2.76
C THR A 9 19.71 -0.11 -4.20
N VAL A 10 19.78 0.81 -5.15
CA VAL A 10 19.84 0.48 -6.58
C VAL A 10 21.00 -0.47 -6.88
N ARG A 11 22.20 -0.13 -6.41
CA ARG A 11 23.42 -0.94 -6.59
C ARG A 11 23.29 -2.34 -6.01
N GLU A 12 22.72 -2.47 -4.81
CA GLU A 12 22.49 -3.77 -4.17
C GLU A 12 21.48 -4.63 -4.92
N THR A 13 20.44 -4.01 -5.46
CA THR A 13 19.41 -4.69 -6.27
C THR A 13 20.05 -5.28 -7.52
N PHE A 14 20.90 -4.50 -8.22
CA PHE A 14 21.62 -4.96 -9.40
C PHE A 14 22.63 -6.06 -9.06
N LYS A 15 23.45 -5.85 -8.03
CA LYS A 15 24.46 -6.83 -7.61
C LYS A 15 23.83 -8.16 -7.20
N PHE A 16 22.67 -8.12 -6.54
CA PHE A 16 21.93 -9.33 -6.19
C PHE A 16 21.43 -10.07 -7.42
N ALA A 17 20.86 -9.36 -8.41
CA ALA A 17 20.42 -9.94 -9.66
C ALA A 17 21.59 -10.54 -10.47
N ASP A 18 22.71 -9.82 -10.55
CA ASP A 18 23.96 -10.27 -11.19
C ASP A 18 24.43 -11.60 -10.62
N MET A 19 24.60 -11.65 -9.30
CA MET A 19 25.09 -12.84 -8.62
C MET A 19 24.13 -14.02 -8.77
N CYS A 20 22.81 -13.80 -8.83
CA CYS A 20 21.83 -14.86 -9.03
C CYS A 20 21.95 -15.52 -10.40
N VAL A 21 22.14 -14.71 -11.46
CA VAL A 21 22.11 -15.17 -12.85
C VAL A 21 23.50 -15.56 -13.35
N ASN A 22 24.51 -14.73 -13.09
CA ASN A 22 25.87 -14.88 -13.62
C ASN A 22 26.85 -15.53 -12.64
N GLY A 23 26.48 -15.68 -11.38
CA GLY A 23 27.35 -16.22 -10.33
C GLY A 23 28.35 -15.20 -9.78
N ARG A 24 29.36 -15.66 -9.01
CA ARG A 24 30.39 -14.75 -8.48
C ARG A 24 31.41 -14.43 -9.58
N PRO A 25 31.95 -13.20 -9.63
CA PRO A 25 33.02 -12.86 -10.56
C PRO A 25 34.22 -13.81 -10.46
N GLU A 26 34.56 -14.27 -9.26
CA GLU A 26 35.65 -15.21 -8.99
C GLU A 26 35.43 -16.61 -9.59
N ASP A 27 34.17 -16.99 -9.84
CA ASP A 27 33.81 -18.28 -10.44
C ASP A 27 33.85 -18.23 -11.98
N GLN A 28 34.15 -17.07 -12.58
CA GLN A 28 34.20 -16.87 -14.03
C GLN A 28 35.63 -17.04 -14.56
N PRO A 29 35.80 -17.41 -15.86
CA PRO A 29 37.11 -17.49 -16.49
C PRO A 29 37.92 -16.21 -16.29
N GLU A 30 39.24 -16.33 -16.10
CA GLU A 30 40.15 -15.19 -15.80
C GLU A 30 39.98 -14.04 -16.80
N GLU A 31 39.81 -14.35 -18.09
CA GLU A 31 39.60 -13.37 -19.18
C GLU A 31 38.34 -12.50 -19.00
N THR A 32 37.33 -12.99 -18.28
CA THR A 32 36.03 -12.32 -18.09
C THR A 32 35.81 -11.82 -16.66
N ARG A 33 36.73 -12.10 -15.74
CA ARG A 33 36.60 -11.82 -14.31
C ARG A 33 36.50 -10.34 -13.99
N ASP A 34 37.32 -9.51 -14.64
CA ASP A 34 37.30 -8.06 -14.44
C ASP A 34 36.02 -7.43 -14.98
N VAL A 35 35.56 -7.91 -16.14
CA VAL A 35 34.29 -7.50 -16.75
C VAL A 35 33.12 -7.90 -15.84
N ALA A 36 33.17 -9.10 -15.26
CA ALA A 36 32.18 -9.58 -14.32
C ALA A 36 32.11 -8.75 -13.03
N ALA A 37 33.25 -8.27 -12.54
CA ALA A 37 33.32 -7.41 -11.35
C ALA A 37 32.74 -6.01 -11.61
N LEU A 38 32.90 -5.48 -12.83
CA LEU A 38 32.44 -4.14 -13.22
C LEU A 38 31.04 -4.12 -13.85
N ARG A 39 30.43 -5.28 -14.12
CA ARG A 39 29.12 -5.41 -14.79
C ARG A 39 28.02 -4.56 -14.16
N THR A 40 27.90 -4.61 -12.83
CA THR A 40 26.89 -3.83 -12.10
C THR A 40 27.11 -2.32 -12.27
N GLU A 41 28.36 -1.86 -12.26
CA GLU A 41 28.71 -0.45 -12.45
C GLU A 41 28.44 -0.01 -13.90
N LEU A 42 28.81 -0.86 -14.87
CA LEU A 42 28.54 -0.63 -16.29
C LEU A 42 27.04 -0.41 -16.55
N PHE A 43 26.17 -1.27 -16.03
CA PHE A 43 24.72 -1.10 -16.20
C PHE A 43 24.15 0.08 -15.41
N THR A 44 24.73 0.41 -14.26
CA THR A 44 24.36 1.62 -13.50
C THR A 44 24.65 2.88 -14.32
N GLN A 45 25.79 2.91 -15.01
CA GLN A 45 26.19 3.99 -15.91
C GLN A 45 25.35 4.04 -17.19
N ILE A 46 25.15 2.90 -17.87
CA ILE A 46 24.33 2.83 -19.09
C ILE A 46 22.91 3.34 -18.83
N LEU A 47 22.35 3.05 -17.65
CA LEU A 47 21.00 3.47 -17.25
C LEU A 47 20.96 4.88 -16.61
N GLY A 48 22.09 5.59 -16.50
CA GLY A 48 22.13 6.93 -15.91
C GLY A 48 21.69 6.96 -14.44
N LEU A 49 22.00 5.92 -13.67
CA LEU A 49 21.62 5.77 -12.26
C LEU A 49 22.77 6.10 -11.28
N GLU A 50 23.87 6.68 -11.75
CA GLU A 50 25.08 6.94 -10.95
C GLU A 50 24.79 7.78 -9.69
N GLU A 51 24.03 8.89 -9.84
CA GLU A 51 23.70 9.79 -8.71
C GLU A 51 22.83 9.12 -7.65
N CYS A 52 22.02 8.13 -8.04
CA CYS A 52 21.07 7.44 -7.15
C CYS A 52 21.49 5.99 -6.81
N ALA A 53 22.68 5.54 -7.23
CA ALA A 53 23.13 4.16 -7.09
C ALA A 53 23.09 3.67 -5.63
N ASP A 54 23.45 4.54 -4.69
CA ASP A 54 23.49 4.26 -3.25
C ASP A 54 22.24 4.77 -2.51
N THR A 55 21.23 5.24 -3.25
CA THR A 55 19.91 5.60 -2.71
C THR A 55 19.00 4.37 -2.65
N VAL A 56 18.18 4.28 -1.61
CA VAL A 56 17.20 3.20 -1.44
C VAL A 56 16.08 3.29 -2.47
N VAL A 57 15.56 2.16 -2.93
CA VAL A 57 14.49 2.16 -3.94
C VAL A 57 13.19 2.77 -3.41
N GLY A 58 12.86 2.56 -2.13
CA GLY A 58 11.69 3.14 -1.47
C GLY A 58 10.34 2.53 -1.87
N ASP A 59 9.28 3.01 -1.21
CA ASP A 59 7.86 2.68 -1.46
C ASP A 59 6.95 3.91 -1.19
N ALA A 60 5.64 3.71 -1.00
CA ALA A 60 4.69 4.80 -0.75
C ALA A 60 4.87 5.51 0.61
N LEU A 61 5.52 4.88 1.58
CA LEU A 61 5.75 5.41 2.94
C LEU A 61 7.24 5.74 3.18
N LEU A 62 8.15 5.02 2.53
CA LEU A 62 9.60 5.26 2.55
C LEU A 62 10.02 5.96 1.26
N ARG A 63 10.38 7.24 1.36
CA ARG A 63 10.94 8.00 0.24
C ARG A 63 12.23 7.33 -0.26
N GLY A 64 12.27 7.01 -1.54
CA GLY A 64 13.44 6.47 -2.23
C GLY A 64 13.67 7.17 -3.56
N VAL A 65 14.12 6.42 -4.56
CA VAL A 65 14.29 6.90 -5.93
C VAL A 65 12.95 7.33 -6.54
N SER A 66 13.00 8.24 -7.52
CA SER A 66 11.84 8.70 -8.27
C SER A 66 11.15 7.57 -9.04
N GLY A 67 9.91 7.80 -9.51
CA GLY A 67 9.17 6.81 -10.30
C GLY A 67 9.92 6.37 -11.56
N GLY A 68 10.55 7.32 -12.27
CA GLY A 68 11.37 7.06 -13.45
C GLY A 68 12.64 6.28 -13.17
N GLU A 69 13.36 6.66 -12.13
CA GLU A 69 14.52 5.89 -11.66
C GLU A 69 14.12 4.48 -11.25
N ARG A 70 12.99 4.29 -10.56
CA ARG A 70 12.51 2.97 -10.15
C ARG A 70 12.23 2.05 -11.34
N LYS A 71 11.72 2.58 -12.46
CA LYS A 71 11.56 1.80 -13.69
C LYS A 71 12.90 1.43 -14.33
N ARG A 72 13.85 2.37 -14.37
CA ARG A 72 15.24 2.10 -14.79
C ARG A 72 15.88 1.01 -13.91
N VAL A 73 15.58 0.99 -12.61
CA VAL A 73 15.99 -0.09 -11.70
C VAL A 73 15.32 -1.42 -12.06
N THR A 74 14.03 -1.44 -12.36
CA THR A 74 13.33 -2.65 -12.83
C THR A 74 13.96 -3.22 -14.09
N ILE A 75 14.33 -2.34 -15.02
CA ILE A 75 15.00 -2.66 -16.27
C ILE A 75 16.41 -3.20 -16.01
N GLY A 76 17.22 -2.49 -15.21
CA GLY A 76 18.59 -2.87 -14.90
C GLY A 76 18.68 -4.18 -14.13
N GLU A 77 17.73 -4.46 -13.23
CA GLU A 77 17.62 -5.76 -12.54
C GLU A 77 17.53 -6.93 -13.54
N VAL A 78 16.97 -6.71 -14.74
CA VAL A 78 16.90 -7.75 -15.78
C VAL A 78 18.12 -7.72 -16.70
N LEU A 79 18.54 -6.53 -17.16
CA LEU A 79 19.67 -6.39 -18.09
C LEU A 79 20.98 -6.92 -17.50
N VAL A 80 21.20 -6.72 -16.20
CA VAL A 80 22.37 -7.23 -15.49
C VAL A 80 22.46 -8.76 -15.57
N GLY A 81 21.32 -9.45 -15.76
CA GLY A 81 21.27 -10.89 -16.00
C GLY A 81 21.77 -11.35 -17.38
N GLY A 82 22.27 -10.45 -18.23
CA GLY A 82 22.92 -10.78 -19.50
C GLY A 82 22.00 -11.29 -20.62
N GLN A 83 20.68 -11.11 -20.52
CA GLN A 83 19.75 -11.64 -21.53
C GLN A 83 20.04 -11.05 -22.92
N SER A 84 20.12 -11.90 -23.96
CA SER A 84 20.36 -11.47 -25.34
C SER A 84 19.12 -10.92 -26.04
N LEU A 85 17.92 -11.32 -25.58
CA LEU A 85 16.64 -10.82 -26.05
C LEU A 85 15.91 -10.18 -24.88
N PHE A 86 15.52 -8.93 -25.06
CA PHE A 86 14.80 -8.16 -24.05
C PHE A 86 13.39 -7.82 -24.54
N LEU A 87 12.37 -8.39 -23.89
CA LEU A 87 10.96 -8.15 -24.22
C LEU A 87 10.38 -7.18 -23.19
N CYS A 88 10.03 -5.98 -23.66
CA CYS A 88 9.51 -4.90 -22.84
C CYS A 88 8.06 -4.66 -23.19
N ASP A 89 7.19 -4.75 -22.18
CA ASP A 89 5.78 -4.46 -22.32
C ASP A 89 5.46 -3.17 -21.53
N GLU A 90 4.93 -2.16 -22.22
CA GLU A 90 4.46 -0.90 -21.64
C GLU A 90 5.45 -0.20 -20.69
N ILE A 91 6.74 -0.20 -21.03
CA ILE A 91 7.78 0.37 -20.15
C ILE A 91 7.67 1.88 -19.96
N SER A 92 6.97 2.58 -20.85
CA SER A 92 6.71 4.03 -20.78
C SER A 92 5.57 4.42 -19.83
N THR A 93 4.67 3.51 -19.44
CA THR A 93 3.43 3.86 -18.71
C THR A 93 3.68 4.53 -17.36
N GLY A 94 3.38 5.81 -17.22
CA GLY A 94 3.65 6.56 -15.99
C GLY A 94 5.06 7.11 -15.84
N LEU A 95 5.76 7.24 -16.95
CA LEU A 95 6.94 8.08 -17.09
C LEU A 95 6.60 9.34 -17.88
N ASP A 96 7.37 10.39 -17.65
CA ASP A 96 7.44 11.50 -18.60
C ASP A 96 8.19 11.05 -19.87
N SER A 97 8.02 11.80 -20.97
CA SER A 97 8.67 11.45 -22.24
C SER A 97 10.19 11.62 -22.19
N ALA A 98 10.72 12.49 -21.32
CA ALA A 98 12.17 12.62 -21.11
C ALA A 98 12.77 11.36 -20.49
N ALA A 99 12.19 10.82 -19.42
CA ALA A 99 12.63 9.58 -18.81
C ALA A 99 12.39 8.38 -19.74
N THR A 100 11.31 8.40 -20.54
CA THR A 100 11.07 7.40 -21.58
C THR A 100 12.16 7.45 -22.65
N PHE A 101 12.50 8.64 -23.16
CA PHE A 101 13.59 8.86 -24.10
C PHE A 101 14.92 8.37 -23.53
N ASP A 102 15.25 8.72 -22.29
CA ASP A 102 16.45 8.26 -21.62
C ASP A 102 16.51 6.72 -21.53
N ILE A 103 15.40 6.07 -21.14
CA ILE A 103 15.32 4.61 -21.07
C ILE A 103 15.55 3.96 -22.44
N ILE A 104 14.89 4.46 -23.48
CA ILE A 104 15.01 3.91 -24.83
C ILE A 104 16.40 4.19 -25.40
N LYS A 105 16.99 5.35 -25.10
CA LYS A 105 18.38 5.67 -25.44
C LYS A 105 19.34 4.70 -24.78
N SER A 106 19.19 4.45 -23.48
CA SER A 106 19.99 3.44 -22.75
C SER A 106 19.82 2.04 -23.35
N MET A 107 18.59 1.66 -23.73
CA MET A 107 18.32 0.39 -24.43
C MET A 107 19.01 0.30 -25.77
N ARG A 108 18.94 1.36 -26.58
CA ARG A 108 19.59 1.44 -27.88
C ARG A 108 21.11 1.35 -27.73
N THR A 109 21.70 2.09 -26.79
CA THR A 109 23.12 1.99 -26.47
C THR A 109 23.49 0.57 -26.06
N TRP A 110 22.69 -0.06 -25.20
CA TRP A 110 22.88 -1.46 -24.84
C TRP A 110 22.84 -2.40 -26.06
N CYS A 111 21.84 -2.29 -26.93
CA CYS A 111 21.72 -3.09 -28.16
C CYS A 111 22.93 -2.90 -29.09
N LYS A 112 23.34 -1.65 -29.35
CA LYS A 112 24.46 -1.34 -30.27
C LYS A 112 25.83 -1.71 -29.68
N THR A 113 26.03 -1.55 -28.38
CA THR A 113 27.34 -1.79 -27.74
C THR A 113 27.52 -3.24 -27.32
N LEU A 114 26.47 -3.91 -26.82
CA LEU A 114 26.53 -5.28 -26.32
C LEU A 114 25.86 -6.31 -27.25
N GLY A 115 25.32 -5.90 -28.41
CA GLY A 115 24.81 -6.83 -29.43
C GLY A 115 23.52 -7.57 -29.06
N GLY A 116 22.77 -7.09 -28.06
CA GLY A 116 21.46 -7.64 -27.69
C GLY A 116 20.32 -7.11 -28.58
N SER A 117 19.21 -7.83 -28.62
CA SER A 117 17.98 -7.43 -29.31
C SER A 117 16.91 -7.02 -28.29
N ALA A 118 16.20 -5.93 -28.55
CA ALA A 118 15.08 -5.49 -27.71
C ALA A 118 13.81 -5.38 -28.54
N VAL A 119 12.72 -6.00 -28.07
CA VAL A 119 11.37 -5.80 -28.60
C VAL A 119 10.61 -5.02 -27.54
N ILE A 120 10.17 -3.81 -27.88
CA ILE A 120 9.57 -2.89 -26.93
C ILE A 120 8.19 -2.50 -27.44
N ALA A 121 7.16 -2.91 -26.71
CA ALA A 121 5.81 -2.37 -26.88
C ALA A 121 5.75 -1.02 -26.17
N LEU A 122 5.49 0.03 -26.95
CA LEU A 122 5.31 1.39 -26.46
C LEU A 122 3.90 1.87 -26.78
N LEU A 123 3.26 2.47 -25.78
CA LEU A 123 1.96 3.10 -25.94
C LEU A 123 2.19 4.56 -26.35
N GLN A 124 2.00 4.86 -27.65
CA GLN A 124 2.19 6.18 -28.27
C GLN A 124 3.52 6.87 -27.92
N PRO A 125 4.65 6.35 -28.43
CA PRO A 125 5.95 6.98 -28.26
C PRO A 125 6.02 8.35 -28.95
N THR A 126 6.77 9.29 -28.36
CA THR A 126 7.09 10.56 -29.03
C THR A 126 8.00 10.33 -30.26
N PRO A 127 8.07 11.27 -31.22
CA PRO A 127 8.84 11.08 -32.45
C PRO A 127 10.31 10.79 -32.15
N GLU A 128 10.86 11.44 -31.14
CA GLU A 128 12.25 11.27 -30.72
C GLU A 128 12.51 9.85 -30.19
N VAL A 129 11.51 9.24 -29.55
CA VAL A 129 11.56 7.85 -29.09
C VAL A 129 11.45 6.89 -30.28
N VAL A 130 10.52 7.14 -31.21
CA VAL A 130 10.38 6.32 -32.43
C VAL A 130 11.65 6.35 -33.27
N GLU A 131 12.31 7.49 -33.39
CA GLU A 131 13.59 7.65 -34.09
C GLU A 131 14.73 6.78 -33.54
N MET A 132 14.62 6.30 -32.31
CA MET A 132 15.62 5.43 -31.71
C MET A 132 15.50 3.96 -32.12
N PHE A 133 14.38 3.55 -32.73
CA PHE A 133 14.17 2.19 -33.20
C PHE A 133 14.70 1.97 -34.62
N ASP A 134 15.25 0.78 -34.85
CA ASP A 134 15.72 0.33 -36.16
C ASP A 134 14.50 -0.11 -37.04
N ASP A 135 13.63 -0.95 -36.49
CA ASP A 135 12.42 -1.49 -37.15
C ASP A 135 11.14 -1.17 -36.35
N ILE A 136 10.00 -1.10 -37.07
CA ILE A 136 8.66 -0.96 -36.48
C ILE A 136 7.82 -2.19 -36.84
N LEU A 137 7.12 -2.74 -35.84
CA LEU A 137 6.09 -3.77 -35.99
C LEU A 137 4.73 -3.19 -35.60
N MET A 138 3.78 -3.19 -36.53
CA MET A 138 2.40 -2.75 -36.32
C MET A 138 1.43 -3.93 -36.44
N ILE A 139 0.53 -4.04 -35.46
CA ILE A 139 -0.49 -5.09 -35.38
C ILE A 139 -1.85 -4.43 -35.17
N ASN A 140 -2.87 -4.88 -35.92
CA ASN A 140 -4.25 -4.48 -35.76
C ASN A 140 -5.16 -5.71 -35.71
N GLU A 141 -5.96 -5.87 -34.66
CA GLU A 141 -6.87 -7.02 -34.46
C GLU A 141 -6.22 -8.41 -34.68
N GLY A 142 -4.93 -8.55 -34.38
CA GLY A 142 -4.17 -9.79 -34.57
C GLY A 142 -3.53 -9.95 -35.96
N TYR A 143 -3.77 -9.02 -36.88
CA TYR A 143 -3.17 -8.96 -38.21
C TYR A 143 -1.96 -8.04 -38.25
N ILE A 144 -0.93 -8.40 -39.02
CA ILE A 144 0.28 -7.56 -39.18
C ILE A 144 0.00 -6.54 -40.29
N VAL A 145 0.06 -5.27 -39.94
CA VAL A 145 -0.12 -4.17 -40.90
C VAL A 145 1.21 -3.75 -41.52
N TYR A 146 2.28 -3.77 -40.74
CA TYR A 146 3.61 -3.37 -41.18
C TYR A 146 4.69 -4.03 -40.32
N HIS A 147 5.77 -4.51 -40.95
CA HIS A 147 6.99 -4.92 -40.27
C HIS A 147 8.20 -4.64 -41.15
N GLY A 148 9.03 -3.67 -40.75
CA GLY A 148 10.23 -3.28 -41.49
C GLY A 148 10.90 -2.00 -40.98
N PRO A 149 11.86 -1.45 -41.76
CA PRO A 149 12.67 -0.31 -41.35
C PRO A 149 11.83 0.94 -41.14
N ARG A 150 12.03 1.61 -40.00
CA ARG A 150 11.31 2.84 -39.64
C ARG A 150 11.32 3.90 -40.76
N THR A 151 12.41 4.03 -41.51
CA THR A 151 12.56 5.05 -42.56
C THR A 151 11.65 4.83 -43.77
N GLU A 152 11.19 3.60 -44.01
CA GLU A 152 10.34 3.27 -45.17
C GLU A 152 8.83 3.36 -44.85
N ILE A 153 8.45 3.50 -43.57
CA ILE A 153 7.05 3.35 -43.13
C ILE A 153 6.12 4.44 -43.68
N LEU A 154 6.55 5.71 -43.69
CA LEU A 154 5.72 6.81 -44.18
C LEU A 154 5.50 6.70 -45.70
N ASN A 155 6.57 6.37 -46.44
CA ASN A 155 6.50 6.14 -47.88
C ASN A 155 5.61 4.93 -48.22
N TYR A 156 5.61 3.90 -47.37
CA TYR A 156 4.73 2.75 -47.50
C TYR A 156 3.26 3.18 -47.44
N PHE A 157 2.85 3.92 -46.40
CA PHE A 157 1.46 4.38 -46.29
C PHE A 157 1.08 5.40 -47.37
N GLU A 158 2.00 6.28 -47.77
CA GLU A 158 1.78 7.24 -48.86
C GLU A 158 1.50 6.55 -50.20
N GLY A 159 2.25 5.50 -50.52
CA GLY A 159 2.03 4.66 -51.70
C GLY A 159 0.69 3.91 -51.70
N HIS A 160 0.05 3.76 -50.53
CA HIS A 160 -1.26 3.12 -50.36
C HIS A 160 -2.38 4.13 -50.05
N GLY A 161 -2.16 5.41 -50.37
CA GLY A 161 -3.20 6.44 -50.36
C GLY A 161 -3.34 7.24 -49.05
N PHE A 162 -2.45 7.07 -48.08
CA PHE A 162 -2.47 7.79 -46.80
C PHE A 162 -1.24 8.68 -46.63
N THR A 163 -1.41 10.00 -46.50
CA THR A 163 -0.27 10.93 -46.32
C THR A 163 -0.30 11.54 -44.91
N CYS A 164 0.86 11.51 -44.23
CA CYS A 164 1.02 12.12 -42.91
C CYS A 164 1.08 13.66 -43.02
N PRO A 165 0.17 14.42 -42.37
CA PRO A 165 0.20 15.87 -42.40
C PRO A 165 1.42 16.46 -41.66
N PRO A 166 1.89 17.67 -42.02
CA PRO A 166 3.10 18.27 -41.45
C PRO A 166 3.08 18.57 -39.94
N ARG A 167 1.89 18.62 -39.32
CA ARG A 167 1.70 18.91 -37.88
C ARG A 167 1.14 17.73 -37.08
N VAL A 168 1.07 16.56 -37.70
CA VAL A 168 0.65 15.34 -37.02
C VAL A 168 1.88 14.53 -36.71
N ASP A 169 1.94 14.03 -35.48
CA ASP A 169 3.00 13.13 -35.05
C ASP A 169 2.98 11.85 -35.90
N PRO A 170 4.11 11.42 -36.51
CA PRO A 170 4.15 10.19 -37.28
C PRO A 170 3.62 8.97 -36.52
N ALA A 171 3.88 8.85 -35.22
CA ALA A 171 3.39 7.73 -34.41
C ALA A 171 1.87 7.76 -34.25
N ASP A 172 1.29 8.95 -34.03
CA ASP A 172 -0.16 9.12 -33.96
C ASP A 172 -0.83 8.85 -35.31
N PHE A 173 -0.24 9.35 -36.41
CA PHE A 173 -0.69 9.05 -37.77
C PHE A 173 -0.76 7.55 -38.02
N LEU A 174 0.30 6.81 -37.70
CA LEU A 174 0.36 5.36 -37.92
C LEU A 174 -0.74 4.62 -37.17
N ILE A 175 -0.99 4.99 -35.91
CA ILE A 175 -2.05 4.38 -35.09
C ILE A 175 -3.45 4.76 -35.61
N GLU A 176 -3.65 6.01 -36.02
CA GLU A 176 -4.96 6.46 -36.52
C GLU A 176 -5.28 5.93 -37.92
N VAL A 177 -4.29 5.72 -38.78
CA VAL A 177 -4.48 5.16 -40.13
C VAL A 177 -5.05 3.75 -40.09
N THR A 178 -4.61 2.92 -39.13
CA THR A 178 -5.13 1.57 -38.96
C THR A 178 -6.42 1.53 -38.13
N SER A 179 -6.95 2.69 -37.71
CA SER A 179 -8.22 2.80 -37.00
C SER A 179 -9.32 3.28 -37.94
N ASP A 180 -10.57 3.33 -37.45
CA ASP A 180 -11.73 3.88 -38.17
C ASP A 180 -11.55 5.35 -38.65
N ARG A 181 -10.48 6.03 -38.22
CA ARG A 181 -10.15 7.41 -38.60
C ARG A 181 -9.20 7.54 -39.79
N GLY A 182 -8.72 6.44 -40.36
CA GLY A 182 -7.74 6.47 -41.46
C GLY A 182 -8.19 7.29 -42.67
N HIS A 183 -9.50 7.38 -42.93
CA HIS A 183 -10.07 8.19 -44.02
C HIS A 183 -9.69 9.67 -43.97
N ARG A 184 -9.40 10.24 -42.79
CA ARG A 184 -8.99 11.65 -42.66
C ARG A 184 -7.64 11.93 -43.33
N TYR A 185 -6.82 10.90 -43.50
CA TYR A 185 -5.48 10.98 -44.05
C TYR A 185 -5.41 10.60 -45.53
N ALA A 186 -6.55 10.37 -46.17
CA ALA A 186 -6.62 10.05 -47.59
C ALA A 186 -6.06 11.21 -48.44
N ASN A 187 -5.06 10.92 -49.25
CA ASN A 187 -4.38 11.92 -50.10
C ASN A 187 -5.04 12.11 -51.48
N GLY A 188 -6.13 11.38 -51.75
CA GLY A 188 -6.88 11.44 -53.00
C GLY A 188 -6.26 10.66 -54.18
N SER A 189 -5.10 10.02 -53.98
CA SER A 189 -4.43 9.20 -55.02
C SER A 189 -5.21 7.92 -55.36
N ILE A 190 -5.95 7.40 -54.39
CA ILE A 190 -6.78 6.20 -54.48
C ILE A 190 -8.21 6.61 -54.16
N PRO A 191 -9.23 6.16 -54.92
CA PRO A 191 -10.63 6.41 -54.59
C PRO A 191 -10.96 5.91 -53.18
N ILE A 192 -11.78 6.66 -52.43
CA ILE A 192 -12.15 6.35 -51.03
C ILE A 192 -12.75 4.94 -50.86
N LYS A 193 -13.39 4.40 -51.90
CA LYS A 193 -13.95 3.05 -51.90
C LYS A 193 -12.91 1.92 -51.92
N ASP A 194 -11.71 2.20 -52.43
CA ASP A 194 -10.63 1.23 -52.62
C ASP A 194 -9.51 1.36 -51.57
N LEU A 195 -9.69 2.26 -50.59
CA LEU A 195 -8.80 2.42 -49.44
C LEU A 195 -9.00 1.25 -48.48
N ALA A 196 -7.91 0.73 -47.91
CA ALA A 196 -7.98 -0.29 -46.87
C ALA A 196 -8.69 0.26 -45.63
N VAL A 197 -9.72 -0.44 -45.18
CA VAL A 197 -10.49 -0.06 -43.97
C VAL A 197 -10.40 -1.15 -42.92
N ALA A 198 -10.56 -2.42 -43.33
CA ALA A 198 -10.48 -3.54 -42.41
C ALA A 198 -9.03 -3.93 -42.11
N SER A 199 -8.79 -4.48 -40.92
CA SER A 199 -7.50 -5.03 -40.49
C SER A 199 -6.96 -6.08 -41.48
N GLU A 200 -7.84 -6.88 -42.08
CA GLU A 200 -7.51 -7.88 -43.09
C GLU A 200 -7.02 -7.27 -44.41
N ASP A 201 -7.61 -6.15 -44.84
CA ASP A 201 -7.19 -5.44 -46.06
C ASP A 201 -5.75 -4.95 -45.93
N PHE A 202 -5.42 -4.34 -44.79
CA PHE A 202 -4.07 -3.89 -44.47
C PHE A 202 -3.06 -5.05 -44.47
N ASN A 203 -3.43 -6.20 -43.92
CA ASN A 203 -2.58 -7.39 -43.94
C ASN A 203 -2.36 -7.93 -45.35
N ASN A 204 -3.40 -7.95 -46.18
CA ASN A 204 -3.28 -8.36 -47.57
C ASN A 204 -2.35 -7.42 -48.36
N LEU A 205 -2.46 -6.10 -48.15
CA LEU A 205 -1.54 -5.11 -48.71
C LEU A 205 -0.11 -5.33 -48.22
N PHE A 206 0.09 -5.62 -46.94
CA PHE A 206 1.40 -5.91 -46.39
C PHE A 206 2.01 -7.18 -47.01
N CYS A 207 1.27 -8.29 -47.08
CA CYS A 207 1.73 -9.54 -47.69
C CYS A 207 2.11 -9.40 -49.17
N GLN A 208 1.48 -8.48 -49.89
CA GLN A 208 1.81 -8.19 -51.30
C GLN A 208 3.01 -7.24 -51.45
N SER A 209 3.41 -6.54 -50.38
CA SER A 209 4.48 -5.55 -50.41
C SER A 209 5.87 -6.15 -50.66
N SER A 210 6.76 -5.33 -51.23
CA SER A 210 8.18 -5.68 -51.38
C SER A 210 8.88 -5.84 -50.02
N ILE A 211 8.42 -5.12 -49.00
CA ILE A 211 8.94 -5.19 -47.62
C ILE A 211 8.68 -6.58 -47.04
N TYR A 212 7.45 -7.08 -47.13
CA TYR A 212 7.11 -8.44 -46.70
C TYR A 212 7.95 -9.49 -47.43
N ARG A 213 8.13 -9.36 -48.76
CA ARG A 213 8.98 -10.29 -49.52
C ARG A 213 10.44 -10.26 -49.04
N LYS A 214 11.04 -9.09 -48.81
CA LYS A 214 12.41 -8.97 -48.29
C LYS A 214 12.54 -9.62 -46.91
N THR A 215 11.61 -9.33 -46.00
CA THR A 215 11.61 -9.89 -44.64
C THR A 215 11.40 -11.40 -44.67
N HIS A 216 10.45 -11.88 -45.47
CA HIS A 216 10.20 -13.31 -45.65
C HIS A 216 11.38 -14.03 -46.31
N GLU A 217 12.05 -13.40 -47.28
CA GLU A 217 13.26 -13.93 -47.90
C GLU A 217 14.41 -14.01 -46.88
N ALA A 218 14.60 -12.96 -46.06
CA ALA A 218 15.59 -12.95 -44.98
C ALA A 218 15.34 -14.04 -43.94
N ILE A 219 14.08 -14.26 -43.55
CA ILE A 219 13.68 -15.35 -42.65
C ILE A 219 13.91 -16.72 -43.30
N SER A 220 13.52 -16.89 -44.57
CA SER A 220 13.63 -18.15 -45.32
C SER A 220 15.08 -18.56 -45.62
N LYS A 221 15.98 -17.59 -45.77
CA LYS A 221 17.43 -17.83 -45.95
C LYS A 221 18.09 -18.39 -44.69
N GLY A 222 17.40 -18.33 -43.54
CA GLY A 222 17.92 -18.77 -42.25
C GLY A 222 19.04 -17.86 -41.71
N PHE A 223 19.43 -18.09 -40.46
CA PHE A 223 20.52 -17.35 -39.81
C PHE A 223 21.87 -17.76 -40.43
N ASN A 224 22.44 -16.94 -41.32
CA ASN A 224 23.73 -17.22 -41.95
C ASN A 224 24.86 -16.43 -41.26
N GLU A 225 25.87 -17.14 -40.75
CA GLU A 225 27.07 -16.58 -40.11
C GLU A 225 27.82 -15.55 -40.97
N HIS A 226 27.57 -15.55 -42.30
CA HIS A 226 28.18 -14.65 -43.28
C HIS A 226 27.54 -13.25 -43.41
N GLN A 227 26.50 -12.93 -42.64
CA GLN A 227 25.91 -11.57 -42.62
C GLN A 227 26.69 -10.56 -41.74
N PHE A 228 27.64 -11.02 -40.93
CA PHE A 228 28.58 -10.13 -40.26
C PHE A 228 29.67 -9.72 -41.26
N GLU A 229 29.90 -8.42 -41.43
CA GLU A 229 30.92 -7.88 -42.35
C GLU A 229 32.33 -8.41 -42.06
N SER A 230 32.59 -8.88 -40.83
CA SER A 230 33.82 -9.60 -40.46
C SER A 230 33.56 -10.83 -39.58
N ALA A 231 34.43 -11.84 -39.72
CA ALA A 231 34.46 -13.01 -38.83
C ALA A 231 34.81 -12.65 -37.37
N GLU A 232 35.41 -11.48 -37.14
CA GLU A 232 35.68 -10.95 -35.80
C GLU A 232 34.43 -10.39 -35.13
N ASP A 233 33.50 -9.79 -35.88
CA ASP A 233 32.24 -9.26 -35.34
C ASP A 233 31.29 -10.39 -34.94
N PHE A 234 31.28 -11.48 -35.71
CA PHE A 234 30.59 -12.71 -35.30
C PHE A 234 31.21 -13.30 -34.03
N LYS A 235 32.54 -13.32 -33.92
CA LYS A 235 33.24 -13.76 -32.70
C LYS A 235 32.99 -12.86 -31.50
N LYS A 236 32.90 -11.53 -31.69
CA LYS A 236 32.55 -10.55 -30.65
C LYS A 236 31.09 -10.65 -30.22
N ALA A 237 30.15 -10.75 -31.16
CA ALA A 237 28.73 -10.96 -30.84
C ALA A 237 28.52 -12.29 -30.11
N LYS A 238 29.24 -13.35 -30.53
CA LYS A 238 29.24 -14.66 -29.86
C LYS A 238 29.96 -14.62 -28.50
N SER A 239 31.02 -13.84 -28.32
CA SER A 239 31.72 -13.70 -27.03
C SER A 239 30.91 -12.88 -26.02
N VAL A 240 30.15 -11.86 -26.47
CA VAL A 240 29.23 -11.09 -25.63
C VAL A 240 27.98 -11.90 -25.28
N ALA A 241 27.44 -12.71 -26.21
CA ALA A 241 26.38 -13.68 -25.92
C ALA A 241 26.86 -14.81 -24.98
N ASN A 242 28.13 -15.25 -25.10
CA ASN A 242 28.75 -16.22 -24.19
C ASN A 242 29.02 -15.65 -22.79
N LEU A 243 29.15 -14.32 -22.65
CA LEU A 243 29.28 -13.63 -21.36
C LEU A 243 28.06 -13.80 -20.45
N ALA A 244 26.92 -14.26 -21.02
CA ALA A 244 25.63 -14.39 -20.36
C ALA A 244 25.20 -15.84 -20.06
N ARG A 245 25.83 -16.85 -20.67
CA ARG A 245 25.50 -18.26 -20.41
C ARG A 245 26.77 -19.13 -20.42
N SER A 246 27.44 -19.22 -19.28
CA SER A 246 28.53 -20.20 -19.10
C SER A 246 28.05 -21.60 -18.68
N LYS A 247 26.75 -21.81 -18.43
CA LYS A 247 26.22 -23.10 -17.94
C LYS A 247 25.00 -23.58 -18.73
N GLU A 248 25.22 -24.34 -19.79
CA GLU A 248 24.17 -25.01 -20.58
C GLU A 248 23.33 -26.02 -19.78
N LYS A 249 23.75 -26.42 -18.57
CA LYS A 249 23.18 -27.56 -17.83
C LYS A 249 22.27 -27.22 -16.65
N SER A 250 22.16 -25.95 -16.22
CA SER A 250 21.40 -25.57 -15.00
C SER A 250 20.55 -24.34 -15.24
N GLU A 251 19.26 -24.42 -14.87
CA GLU A 251 18.31 -23.30 -14.90
C GLU A 251 18.73 -22.13 -13.98
N PHE A 252 19.58 -22.39 -12.99
CA PHE A 252 20.07 -21.40 -12.02
C PHE A 252 21.57 -21.16 -12.20
N GLY A 253 22.01 -19.89 -12.16
CA GLY A 253 23.43 -19.51 -12.28
C GLY A 253 24.30 -20.02 -11.13
N LEU A 254 23.76 -20.00 -9.90
CA LEU A 254 24.41 -20.50 -8.70
C LEU A 254 23.97 -21.92 -8.30
N ALA A 255 24.95 -22.69 -7.80
CA ALA A 255 24.68 -23.94 -7.11
C ALA A 255 23.85 -23.71 -5.83
N PHE A 256 23.27 -24.77 -5.28
CA PHE A 256 22.32 -24.68 -4.16
C PHE A 256 22.89 -23.93 -2.94
N VAL A 257 24.10 -24.27 -2.48
CA VAL A 257 24.68 -23.66 -1.27
C VAL A 257 25.06 -22.18 -1.49
N PRO A 258 25.79 -21.79 -2.55
CA PRO A 258 26.06 -20.38 -2.83
C PRO A 258 24.80 -19.53 -3.03
N SER A 259 23.79 -20.06 -3.73
CA SER A 259 22.49 -19.39 -3.93
C SER A 259 21.78 -19.15 -2.59
N THR A 260 21.78 -20.17 -1.71
CA THR A 260 21.17 -20.07 -0.38
C THR A 260 21.93 -19.06 0.51
N MET A 261 23.26 -19.05 0.46
CA MET A 261 24.07 -18.08 1.20
C MET A 261 23.90 -16.63 0.69
N LEU A 262 23.79 -16.44 -0.63
CA LEU A 262 23.48 -15.14 -1.22
C LEU A 262 22.13 -14.60 -0.72
N LEU A 263 21.10 -15.45 -0.75
CA LEU A 263 19.79 -15.12 -0.22
C LEU A 263 19.83 -14.83 1.28
N LEU A 264 20.57 -15.63 2.06
CA LEU A 264 20.71 -15.42 3.50
C LEU A 264 21.36 -14.06 3.80
N ASN A 265 22.41 -13.70 3.07
CA ASN A 265 23.06 -12.39 3.20
C ASN A 265 22.13 -11.23 2.84
N ARG A 266 21.32 -11.38 1.79
CA ARG A 266 20.29 -10.40 1.43
C ARG A 266 19.25 -10.28 2.55
N GLN A 267 18.71 -11.39 3.03
CA GLN A 267 17.71 -11.37 4.10
C GLN A 267 18.27 -10.74 5.38
N LYS A 268 19.53 -11.04 5.72
CA LYS A 268 20.24 -10.42 6.85
C LYS A 268 20.28 -8.90 6.70
N LEU A 269 20.62 -8.40 5.52
CA LEU A 269 20.70 -6.97 5.25
C LEU A 269 19.34 -6.27 5.36
N ILE A 270 18.27 -6.89 4.88
CA ILE A 270 16.89 -6.38 5.00
C ILE A 270 16.50 -6.23 6.48
N TRP A 271 16.80 -7.24 7.30
CA TRP A 271 16.53 -7.20 8.75
C TRP A 271 17.34 -6.11 9.47
N LEU A 272 18.63 -5.96 9.13
CA LEU A 272 19.49 -4.92 9.74
C LEU A 272 19.06 -3.50 9.37
N ARG A 273 18.42 -3.33 8.21
CA ARG A 273 17.93 -2.03 7.72
C ARG A 273 16.47 -1.71 8.05
N ASP A 274 15.82 -2.53 8.87
CA ASP A 274 14.53 -2.22 9.47
C ASP A 274 14.70 -1.99 11.00
N PRO A 275 15.39 -0.90 11.42
CA PRO A 275 15.64 -0.65 12.84
C PRO A 275 14.37 -0.52 13.69
N PRO A 276 13.25 0.09 13.22
CA PRO A 276 12.01 0.10 13.98
C PRO A 276 11.50 -1.30 14.34
N LEU A 277 11.60 -2.26 13.41
CA LEU A 277 11.19 -3.63 13.66
C LEU A 277 12.16 -4.36 14.62
N LEU A 278 13.47 -4.25 14.40
CA LEU A 278 14.48 -4.94 15.20
C LEU A 278 14.52 -4.42 16.64
N TRP A 279 14.67 -3.10 16.82
CA TRP A 279 14.65 -2.47 18.15
C TRP A 279 13.28 -2.60 18.80
N GLY A 280 12.19 -2.53 18.03
CA GLY A 280 10.84 -2.78 18.51
C GLY A 280 10.72 -4.14 19.19
N LYS A 281 11.17 -5.22 18.54
CA LYS A 281 11.15 -6.57 19.12
C LYS A 281 12.03 -6.72 20.36
N LEU A 282 13.23 -6.12 20.37
CA LEU A 282 14.14 -6.20 21.52
C LEU A 282 13.62 -5.42 22.73
N ILE A 283 13.12 -4.21 22.51
CA ILE A 283 12.51 -3.37 23.55
C ILE A 283 11.25 -4.06 24.09
N GLU A 284 10.40 -4.61 23.21
CA GLU A 284 9.23 -5.38 23.60
C GLU A 284 9.63 -6.58 24.48
N ALA A 285 10.63 -7.37 24.07
CA ALA A 285 11.11 -8.52 24.83
C ALA A 285 11.64 -8.14 26.22
N LEU A 286 12.38 -7.04 26.31
CA LEU A 286 12.90 -6.52 27.59
C LEU A 286 11.76 -6.06 28.50
N ILE A 287 10.84 -5.24 27.99
CA ILE A 287 9.71 -4.72 28.77
C ILE A 287 8.82 -5.87 29.24
N ILE A 288 8.43 -6.77 28.34
CA ILE A 288 7.57 -7.91 28.70
C ILE A 288 8.28 -8.85 29.68
N GLY A 289 9.56 -9.16 29.47
CA GLY A 289 10.35 -10.00 30.38
C GLY A 289 10.45 -9.41 31.79
N LEU A 290 10.72 -8.10 31.90
CA LEU A 290 10.76 -7.39 33.18
C LEU A 290 9.38 -7.33 33.84
N VAL A 291 8.33 -6.98 33.09
CA VAL A 291 6.96 -6.91 33.60
C VAL A 291 6.51 -8.27 34.12
N MET A 292 6.74 -9.34 33.35
CA MET A 292 6.46 -10.70 33.80
C MET A 292 7.26 -11.10 35.04
N GLY A 293 8.57 -10.82 35.05
CA GLY A 293 9.42 -11.09 36.20
C GLY A 293 8.95 -10.35 37.47
N MET A 294 8.51 -9.09 37.33
CA MET A 294 7.96 -8.29 38.44
C MET A 294 6.62 -8.83 38.95
N ILE A 295 5.73 -9.23 38.05
CA ILE A 295 4.39 -9.70 38.38
C ILE A 295 4.44 -11.07 39.06
N TYR A 296 5.26 -11.98 38.53
CA TYR A 296 5.45 -13.30 39.11
C TYR A 296 6.57 -13.36 40.15
N PHE A 297 7.01 -12.21 40.68
CA PHE A 297 8.17 -12.15 41.56
C PHE A 297 8.00 -13.05 42.80
N ASN A 298 8.79 -14.13 42.83
CA ASN A 298 8.78 -15.19 43.84
C ASN A 298 7.36 -15.69 44.19
N VAL A 299 6.62 -16.11 43.16
CA VAL A 299 5.24 -16.60 43.27
C VAL A 299 5.18 -18.04 43.82
N SER A 300 4.04 -18.45 44.38
CA SER A 300 3.82 -19.83 44.85
C SER A 300 3.84 -20.84 43.69
N SER A 301 4.35 -22.05 43.96
CA SER A 301 4.40 -23.18 43.01
C SER A 301 3.03 -23.59 42.46
N THR A 302 1.95 -23.25 43.15
CA THR A 302 0.56 -23.43 42.69
C THR A 302 0.23 -22.70 41.39
N TYR A 303 0.96 -21.61 41.08
CA TYR A 303 0.74 -20.81 39.87
C TYR A 303 1.72 -21.13 38.73
N TYR A 304 2.66 -22.06 38.92
CA TYR A 304 3.73 -22.33 37.94
C TYR A 304 3.20 -22.81 36.59
N LEU A 305 2.13 -23.61 36.56
CA LEU A 305 1.50 -24.03 35.31
C LEU A 305 1.03 -22.83 34.47
N ARG A 306 0.25 -21.91 35.09
CA ARG A 306 -0.27 -20.70 34.42
C ARG A 306 0.86 -19.76 33.99
N MET A 307 1.85 -19.63 34.85
CA MET A 307 3.02 -18.77 34.65
C MET A 307 3.88 -19.24 33.47
N ILE A 308 4.24 -20.53 33.42
CA ILE A 308 5.04 -21.10 32.33
C ILE A 308 4.22 -21.13 31.02
N PHE A 309 2.94 -21.49 31.09
CA PHE A 309 2.02 -21.42 29.94
C PHE A 309 2.04 -20.04 29.30
N PHE A 310 1.90 -18.98 30.10
CA PHE A 310 1.87 -17.62 29.57
C PHE A 310 3.20 -17.23 28.91
N SER A 311 4.34 -17.63 29.49
CA SER A 311 5.65 -17.39 28.89
C SER A 311 5.79 -18.00 27.48
N ILE A 312 5.21 -19.18 27.27
CA ILE A 312 5.20 -19.87 25.96
C ILE A 312 4.20 -19.18 25.01
N ALA A 313 2.99 -18.89 25.49
CA ALA A 313 1.94 -18.24 24.70
C ALA A 313 2.35 -16.86 24.15
N LEU A 314 3.25 -16.14 24.84
CA LEU A 314 3.78 -14.86 24.37
C LEU A 314 4.57 -14.99 23.06
N PHE A 315 5.44 -16.00 22.94
CA PHE A 315 6.20 -16.22 21.70
C PHE A 315 5.29 -16.57 20.52
N GLN A 316 4.20 -17.29 20.77
CA GLN A 316 3.19 -17.57 19.75
C GLN A 316 2.50 -16.31 19.25
N ARG A 317 2.22 -15.36 20.14
CA ARG A 317 1.63 -14.07 19.76
C ARG A 317 2.63 -13.18 19.02
N GLN A 318 3.91 -13.18 19.39
CA GLN A 318 4.96 -12.50 18.64
C GLN A 318 5.13 -13.08 17.23
N ALA A 319 5.02 -14.40 17.08
CA ALA A 319 5.10 -15.07 15.78
C ALA A 319 3.96 -14.68 14.82
N TRP A 320 2.81 -14.21 15.33
CA TRP A 320 1.67 -13.81 14.50
C TRP A 320 2.01 -12.68 13.51
N GLN A 321 2.90 -11.76 13.91
CA GLN A 321 3.35 -10.62 13.09
C GLN A 321 4.04 -11.07 11.78
N GLN A 322 4.54 -12.31 11.75
CA GLN A 322 5.25 -12.88 10.61
C GLN A 322 4.36 -12.99 9.37
N ILE A 323 3.04 -13.13 9.55
CA ILE A 323 2.07 -13.23 8.44
C ILE A 323 2.14 -11.96 7.58
N THR A 324 1.96 -10.79 8.20
CA THR A 324 1.97 -9.50 7.49
C THR A 324 3.31 -9.24 6.80
N ILE A 325 4.43 -9.55 7.46
CA ILE A 325 5.78 -9.35 6.89
C ILE A 325 5.99 -10.26 5.66
N SER A 326 5.60 -11.53 5.76
CA SER A 326 5.78 -12.51 4.68
C SER A 326 4.93 -12.17 3.44
N PHE A 327 3.70 -11.65 3.64
CA PHE A 327 2.85 -11.20 2.53
C PHE A 327 3.42 -10.00 1.76
N GLN A 328 4.09 -9.06 2.43
CA GLN A 328 4.73 -7.92 1.77
C GLN A 328 5.87 -8.35 0.86
N LEU A 329 6.69 -9.32 1.31
CA LEU A 329 7.83 -9.84 0.54
C LEU A 329 7.41 -10.80 -0.60
N ARG A 330 6.22 -11.42 -0.50
CA ARG A 330 5.73 -12.39 -1.49
C ARG A 330 5.70 -11.84 -2.92
N LYS A 331 5.30 -10.58 -3.10
CA LYS A 331 5.22 -9.95 -4.45
C LYS A 331 6.58 -9.91 -5.13
N VAL A 332 7.64 -9.60 -4.37
CA VAL A 332 9.02 -9.61 -4.87
C VAL A 332 9.51 -11.03 -5.11
N PHE A 333 9.18 -11.95 -4.21
CA PHE A 333 9.50 -13.38 -4.37
C PHE A 333 8.92 -13.95 -5.68
N TYR A 334 7.65 -13.71 -5.98
CA TYR A 334 7.04 -14.22 -7.21
C TYR A 334 7.70 -13.65 -8.48
N LYS A 335 7.96 -12.34 -8.50
CA LYS A 335 8.69 -11.67 -9.58
C LYS A 335 10.07 -12.30 -9.82
N GLN A 336 10.86 -12.51 -8.77
CA GLN A 336 12.23 -13.05 -8.88
C GLN A 336 12.25 -14.55 -9.19
N ARG A 337 11.27 -15.30 -8.67
CA ARG A 337 11.12 -16.73 -8.95
C ARG A 337 10.78 -16.97 -10.42
N ALA A 338 9.89 -16.17 -11.02
CA ALA A 338 9.53 -16.29 -12.43
C ALA A 338 10.74 -16.09 -13.37
N ARG A 339 11.81 -15.46 -12.88
CA ARG A 339 13.07 -15.22 -13.60
C ARG A 339 14.19 -16.20 -13.22
N ASN A 340 13.87 -17.25 -12.46
CA ASN A 340 14.84 -18.25 -11.99
C ASN A 340 16.07 -17.65 -11.26
N PHE A 341 15.90 -16.55 -10.53
CA PHE A 341 17.01 -15.97 -9.74
C PHE A 341 17.53 -16.96 -8.68
N PHE A 342 16.63 -17.73 -8.08
CA PHE A 342 16.96 -18.69 -7.05
C PHE A 342 15.88 -19.77 -6.91
N ARG A 343 16.25 -20.90 -6.31
CA ARG A 343 15.34 -22.00 -6.00
C ARG A 343 14.40 -21.59 -4.86
N THR A 344 13.14 -22.01 -4.93
CA THR A 344 12.14 -21.76 -3.87
C THR A 344 12.60 -22.25 -2.50
N ILE A 345 13.21 -23.43 -2.45
CA ILE A 345 13.70 -24.02 -1.20
C ILE A 345 14.88 -23.24 -0.61
N SER A 346 15.75 -22.65 -1.45
CA SER A 346 16.83 -21.77 -1.00
C SER A 346 16.27 -20.50 -0.34
N TYR A 347 15.17 -19.95 -0.89
CA TYR A 347 14.47 -18.81 -0.29
C TYR A 347 13.85 -19.17 1.06
N ALA A 348 13.12 -20.29 1.14
CA ALA A 348 12.49 -20.73 2.40
C ALA A 348 13.53 -21.00 3.50
N ILE A 349 14.67 -21.61 3.17
CA ILE A 349 15.77 -21.82 4.12
C ILE A 349 16.37 -20.49 4.56
N ALA A 350 16.70 -19.60 3.62
CA ALA A 350 17.29 -18.29 3.95
C ALA A 350 16.37 -17.44 4.83
N GLU A 351 15.06 -17.42 4.53
CA GLU A 351 14.04 -16.72 5.31
C GLU A 351 13.88 -17.31 6.72
N SER A 352 14.05 -18.62 6.88
CA SER A 352 13.98 -19.28 8.19
C SER A 352 15.24 -19.04 9.02
N VAL A 353 16.42 -19.19 8.42
CA VAL A 353 17.72 -19.11 9.11
C VAL A 353 18.04 -17.69 9.56
N VAL A 354 17.70 -16.67 8.77
CA VAL A 354 17.97 -15.26 9.13
C VAL A 354 17.34 -14.85 10.46
N GLN A 355 16.25 -15.52 10.86
CA GLN A 355 15.52 -15.19 12.09
C GLN A 355 16.17 -15.78 13.34
N ILE A 356 17.03 -16.81 13.20
CA ILE A 356 17.65 -17.52 14.33
C ILE A 356 18.40 -16.57 15.28
N PRO A 357 19.31 -15.69 14.82
CA PRO A 357 20.03 -14.80 15.73
C PRO A 357 19.10 -13.87 16.51
N VAL A 358 18.08 -13.31 15.85
CA VAL A 358 17.12 -12.38 16.48
C VAL A 358 16.27 -13.14 17.51
N ASN A 359 15.75 -14.31 17.16
CA ASN A 359 14.95 -15.14 18.05
C ASN A 359 15.74 -15.62 19.27
N VAL A 360 17.02 -15.97 19.09
CA VAL A 360 17.95 -16.30 20.18
C VAL A 360 18.08 -15.13 21.16
N VAL A 361 18.33 -13.91 20.67
CA VAL A 361 18.46 -12.74 21.56
C VAL A 361 17.13 -12.40 22.24
N VAL A 362 16.01 -12.44 21.52
CA VAL A 362 14.67 -12.13 22.05
C VAL A 362 14.26 -13.13 23.13
N SER A 363 14.41 -14.44 22.88
CA SER A 363 14.12 -15.48 23.87
C SER A 363 15.07 -15.43 25.06
N PHE A 364 16.33 -15.08 24.85
CA PHE A 364 17.31 -14.95 25.92
C PHE A 364 16.91 -13.78 26.83
N VAL A 365 16.74 -12.57 26.29
CA VAL A 365 16.38 -11.38 27.08
C VAL A 365 15.09 -11.61 27.87
N LEU A 366 14.01 -12.00 27.20
CA LEU A 366 12.73 -12.21 27.87
C LEU A 366 12.81 -13.36 28.88
N GLY A 367 13.36 -14.51 28.46
CA GLY A 367 13.44 -15.73 29.25
C GLY A 367 14.31 -15.60 30.49
N THR A 368 15.45 -14.90 30.40
CA THR A 368 16.37 -14.68 31.53
C THR A 368 15.71 -13.87 32.64
N PHE A 369 15.18 -12.68 32.31
CA PHE A 369 14.57 -11.80 33.32
C PHE A 369 13.37 -12.49 33.98
N PHE A 370 12.51 -13.12 33.19
CA PHE A 370 11.37 -13.86 33.70
C PHE A 370 11.77 -15.04 34.61
N TYR A 371 12.72 -15.88 34.19
CA TYR A 371 13.10 -17.09 34.92
C TYR A 371 13.69 -16.79 36.30
N PHE A 372 14.66 -15.87 36.38
CA PHE A 372 15.35 -15.60 37.64
C PHE A 372 14.51 -14.79 38.63
N MET A 373 13.58 -13.95 38.15
CA MET A 373 12.69 -13.15 38.99
C MET A 373 11.48 -13.95 39.48
N SER A 374 10.95 -14.88 38.69
CA SER A 374 9.73 -15.65 39.01
C SER A 374 9.89 -16.60 40.20
N GLY A 375 11.12 -16.95 40.55
CA GLY A 375 11.43 -17.85 41.67
C GLY A 375 11.55 -19.32 41.28
N LEU A 376 11.77 -19.63 39.99
CA LEU A 376 12.09 -20.97 39.49
C LEU A 376 13.47 -21.47 40.01
N THR A 377 13.75 -22.76 39.83
CA THR A 377 14.98 -23.41 40.31
C THR A 377 16.25 -22.74 39.73
N ARG A 378 17.17 -22.28 40.58
CA ARG A 378 18.34 -21.50 40.15
C ARG A 378 19.57 -22.32 39.72
N THR A 379 19.38 -23.54 39.22
CA THR A 379 20.48 -24.37 38.71
C THR A 379 20.71 -24.12 37.23
N PHE A 380 21.98 -24.15 36.80
CA PHE A 380 22.36 -23.91 35.40
C PHE A 380 21.68 -24.88 34.43
N GLU A 381 21.64 -26.17 34.78
CA GLU A 381 21.01 -27.22 33.97
C GLU A 381 19.53 -26.92 33.67
N LYS A 382 18.74 -26.61 34.70
CA LYS A 382 17.28 -26.40 34.55
C LYS A 382 16.97 -25.12 33.79
N TYR A 383 17.78 -24.07 33.98
CA TYR A 383 17.67 -22.84 33.20
C TYR A 383 17.95 -23.08 31.71
N ILE A 384 19.00 -23.84 31.38
CA ILE A 384 19.32 -24.16 29.98
C ILE A 384 18.21 -24.98 29.33
N VAL A 385 17.64 -25.96 30.04
CA VAL A 385 16.48 -26.73 29.52
C VAL A 385 15.29 -25.79 29.27
N PHE A 386 14.96 -24.91 30.21
CA PHE A 386 13.88 -23.94 30.07
C PHE A 386 14.08 -23.03 28.84
N TYR A 387 15.28 -22.47 28.70
CA TYR A 387 15.64 -21.61 27.58
C TYR A 387 15.60 -22.37 26.25
N LEU A 388 16.14 -23.59 26.19
CA LEU A 388 16.13 -24.44 24.99
C LEU A 388 14.70 -24.74 24.52
N VAL A 389 13.80 -25.09 25.45
CA VAL A 389 12.38 -25.36 25.14
C VAL A 389 11.71 -24.11 24.57
N LEU A 390 11.93 -22.93 25.18
CA LEU A 390 11.39 -21.67 24.66
C LEU A 390 11.90 -21.35 23.25
N LEU A 391 13.21 -21.52 23.02
CA LEU A 391 13.82 -21.26 21.73
C LEU A 391 13.28 -22.20 20.64
N CYS A 392 13.21 -23.51 20.91
CA CYS A 392 12.66 -24.50 19.99
C CYS A 392 11.18 -24.22 19.68
N PHE A 393 10.39 -23.87 20.70
CA PHE A 393 8.99 -23.50 20.51
C PHE A 393 8.83 -22.24 19.64
N GLN A 394 9.60 -21.17 19.93
CA GLN A 394 9.56 -19.91 19.17
C GLN A 394 9.86 -20.15 17.68
N HIS A 395 10.83 -21.01 17.38
CA HIS A 395 11.17 -21.36 16.00
C HIS A 395 10.08 -22.18 15.31
N ALA A 396 9.54 -23.19 15.99
CA ALA A 396 8.47 -24.02 15.46
C ALA A 396 7.23 -23.18 15.10
N ILE A 397 6.78 -22.30 16.01
CA ILE A 397 5.59 -21.49 15.80
C ILE A 397 5.82 -20.37 14.76
N SER A 398 7.03 -19.80 14.67
CA SER A 398 7.35 -18.83 13.61
C SER A 398 7.33 -19.47 12.21
N ALA A 399 7.85 -20.70 12.08
CA ALA A 399 7.78 -21.46 10.83
C ALA A 399 6.32 -21.79 10.47
N TYR A 400 5.50 -22.15 11.47
CA TYR A 400 4.07 -22.40 11.29
C TYR A 400 3.31 -21.16 10.76
N MET A 401 3.55 -19.98 11.34
CA MET A 401 2.91 -18.73 10.89
C MET A 401 3.34 -18.33 9.48
N THR A 402 4.61 -18.56 9.13
CA THR A 402 5.13 -18.31 7.77
C THR A 402 4.47 -19.25 6.76
N MET A 403 4.32 -20.54 7.11
CA MET A 403 3.61 -21.53 6.28
C MET A 403 2.14 -21.13 6.04
N LEU A 404 1.43 -20.69 7.08
CA LEU A 404 0.05 -20.21 6.93
C LEU A 404 -0.04 -18.99 6.02
N SER A 405 0.95 -18.09 6.08
CA SER A 405 1.07 -17.02 5.11
C SER A 405 1.08 -17.63 3.70
N ALA A 406 2.03 -18.52 3.39
CA ALA A 406 2.25 -19.10 2.06
C ALA A 406 1.00 -19.79 1.47
N LEU A 407 0.24 -20.48 2.33
CA LEU A 407 -1.00 -21.15 1.96
C LEU A 407 -2.16 -20.19 1.67
N SER A 408 -2.10 -18.94 2.15
CA SER A 408 -3.26 -18.04 2.15
C SER A 408 -3.26 -17.03 0.98
N PRO A 409 -4.42 -16.75 0.35
CA PRO A 409 -4.54 -15.78 -0.76
C PRO A 409 -4.43 -14.32 -0.33
N SER A 410 -4.80 -14.01 0.92
CA SER A 410 -4.78 -12.66 1.49
C SER A 410 -4.30 -12.69 2.94
N ILE A 411 -3.89 -11.52 3.45
CA ILE A 411 -3.48 -11.34 4.85
C ILE A 411 -4.64 -11.72 5.78
N THR A 412 -5.85 -11.26 5.48
CA THR A 412 -7.09 -11.57 6.20
C THR A 412 -7.31 -13.09 6.36
N VAL A 413 -7.25 -13.86 5.27
CA VAL A 413 -7.41 -15.33 5.33
C VAL A 413 -6.27 -15.98 6.11
N GLY A 414 -5.03 -15.50 5.96
CA GLY A 414 -3.90 -15.99 6.75
C GLY A 414 -4.08 -15.76 8.25
N GLN A 415 -4.54 -14.58 8.64
CA GLN A 415 -4.86 -14.25 10.03
C GLN A 415 -6.03 -15.10 10.57
N ALA A 416 -7.04 -15.40 9.75
CA ALA A 416 -8.12 -16.31 10.13
C ALA A 416 -7.61 -17.72 10.46
N LEU A 417 -6.81 -18.31 9.57
CA LEU A 417 -6.27 -19.66 9.79
C LEU A 417 -5.33 -19.70 10.99
N ALA A 418 -4.52 -18.65 11.17
CA ALA A 418 -3.69 -18.48 12.35
C ALA A 418 -4.54 -18.38 13.61
N SER A 419 -5.67 -17.69 13.55
CA SER A 419 -6.59 -17.60 14.67
C SER A 419 -7.17 -18.95 15.06
N ILE A 420 -7.69 -19.71 14.10
CA ILE A 420 -8.24 -21.04 14.37
C ILE A 420 -7.21 -21.93 15.06
N SER A 421 -6.03 -22.04 14.47
CA SER A 421 -4.95 -22.89 14.97
C SER A 421 -4.42 -22.46 16.34
N VAL A 422 -4.21 -21.17 16.56
CA VAL A 422 -3.74 -20.62 17.84
C VAL A 422 -4.74 -20.89 18.96
N SER A 423 -6.03 -20.72 18.68
CA SER A 423 -7.11 -21.05 19.61
C SER A 423 -7.04 -22.51 20.04
N PHE A 424 -6.91 -23.43 19.08
CA PHE A 424 -6.76 -24.86 19.37
C PHE A 424 -5.52 -25.16 20.22
N PHE A 425 -4.36 -24.60 19.86
CA PHE A 425 -3.12 -24.86 20.59
C PHE A 425 -3.19 -24.37 22.04
N LEU A 426 -3.81 -23.21 22.30
CA LEU A 426 -3.97 -22.64 23.65
C LEU A 426 -5.01 -23.40 24.47
N LEU A 427 -6.18 -23.69 23.89
CA LEU A 427 -7.26 -24.40 24.56
C LEU A 427 -6.78 -25.78 25.03
N PHE A 428 -6.19 -26.56 24.12
CA PHE A 428 -5.69 -27.91 24.37
C PHE A 428 -4.21 -27.94 24.82
N SER A 429 -3.73 -26.87 25.45
CA SER A 429 -2.36 -26.80 26.00
C SER A 429 -2.18 -27.58 27.31
N GLY A 430 -3.27 -27.92 28.00
CA GLY A 430 -3.25 -28.51 29.35
C GLY A 430 -3.33 -27.48 30.49
N ASN A 431 -3.45 -26.18 30.20
CA ASN A 431 -3.63 -25.13 31.21
C ASN A 431 -5.09 -24.64 31.35
N ILE A 432 -5.80 -24.41 30.25
CA ILE A 432 -7.18 -23.88 30.26
C ILE A 432 -8.15 -25.02 30.64
N ILE A 433 -8.06 -26.11 29.91
CA ILE A 433 -8.62 -27.40 30.30
C ILE A 433 -7.47 -28.36 30.60
N LEU A 434 -7.53 -29.01 31.77
CA LEU A 434 -6.54 -30.01 32.18
C LEU A 434 -6.68 -31.27 31.33
N ALA A 435 -5.58 -31.99 31.09
CA ALA A 435 -5.55 -33.14 30.18
C ALA A 435 -6.58 -34.23 30.52
N ASP A 436 -6.84 -34.47 31.81
CA ASP A 436 -7.82 -35.47 32.27
C ASP A 436 -9.28 -35.01 32.12
N LEU A 437 -9.53 -33.72 31.84
CA LEU A 437 -10.88 -33.16 31.67
C LEU A 437 -11.27 -33.01 30.19
N ILE A 438 -10.33 -33.19 29.27
CA ILE A 438 -10.58 -33.09 27.83
C ILE A 438 -11.44 -34.29 27.40
N PRO A 439 -12.57 -34.08 26.68
CA PRO A 439 -13.36 -35.17 26.16
C PRO A 439 -12.55 -36.09 25.23
N ASP A 440 -12.85 -37.39 25.24
CA ASP A 440 -12.10 -38.41 24.48
C ASP A 440 -11.99 -38.11 22.98
N TYR A 441 -13.01 -37.47 22.40
CA TYR A 441 -13.02 -37.09 20.99
C TYR A 441 -12.10 -35.90 20.66
N TRP A 442 -11.67 -35.11 21.66
CA TRP A 442 -10.78 -33.96 21.50
C TRP A 442 -9.34 -34.21 21.99
N ILE A 443 -9.07 -35.31 22.70
CA ILE A 443 -7.76 -35.56 23.34
C ILE A 443 -6.59 -35.59 22.36
N TRP A 444 -6.80 -35.97 21.10
CA TRP A 444 -5.75 -35.98 20.08
C TRP A 444 -5.14 -34.59 19.84
N MET A 445 -5.93 -33.52 20.02
CA MET A 445 -5.47 -32.14 19.85
C MET A 445 -4.45 -31.74 20.92
N TYR A 446 -4.57 -32.29 22.14
CA TYR A 446 -3.59 -32.10 23.21
C TYR A 446 -2.22 -32.67 22.86
N TRP A 447 -2.17 -33.74 22.06
CA TRP A 447 -0.92 -34.36 21.59
C TRP A 447 -0.37 -33.71 20.33
N PHE A 448 -1.23 -33.08 19.53
CA PHE A 448 -0.84 -32.30 18.36
C PHE A 448 -0.33 -30.89 18.72
N SER A 449 -0.75 -30.32 19.85
CA SER A 449 -0.41 -28.95 20.25
C SER A 449 1.08 -28.79 20.59
N PRO A 450 1.83 -27.90 19.89
CA PRO A 450 3.22 -27.59 20.26
C PRO A 450 3.35 -26.95 21.65
N ILE A 451 2.32 -26.22 22.11
CA ILE A 451 2.32 -25.60 23.45
C ILE A 451 2.29 -26.67 24.54
N SER A 452 1.47 -27.72 24.37
CA SER A 452 1.36 -28.83 25.32
C SER A 452 2.73 -29.50 25.55
N TRP A 453 3.49 -29.72 24.47
CA TRP A 453 4.84 -30.28 24.56
C TRP A 453 5.83 -29.35 25.27
N ALA A 454 5.83 -28.07 24.92
CA ALA A 454 6.71 -27.08 25.56
C ALA A 454 6.38 -26.90 27.05
N LEU A 455 5.09 -26.80 27.39
CA LEU A 455 4.62 -26.66 28.76
C LEU A 455 4.98 -27.88 29.60
N ARG A 456 4.73 -29.08 29.08
CA ARG A 456 5.07 -30.33 29.77
C ARG A 456 6.57 -30.48 30.02
N ALA A 457 7.40 -30.19 29.04
CA ALA A 457 8.87 -30.29 29.18
C ALA A 457 9.39 -29.35 30.27
N ASN A 458 8.91 -28.10 30.30
CA ASN A 458 9.30 -27.13 31.33
C ASN A 458 8.78 -27.49 32.73
N MET A 459 7.55 -27.96 32.85
CA MET A 459 6.97 -28.40 34.13
C MET A 459 7.72 -29.62 34.69
N LEU A 460 8.00 -30.63 33.86
CA LEU A 460 8.79 -31.79 34.27
C LEU A 460 10.22 -31.41 34.67
N SER A 461 10.84 -30.46 33.96
CA SER A 461 12.17 -29.96 34.30
C SER A 461 12.19 -29.28 35.68
N GLU A 462 11.27 -28.36 35.95
CA GLU A 462 11.21 -27.64 37.24
C GLU A 462 10.94 -28.58 38.42
N PHE A 463 9.95 -29.48 38.33
CA PHE A 463 9.60 -30.39 39.42
C PHE A 463 10.54 -31.61 39.55
N SER A 464 11.52 -31.75 38.65
CA SER A 464 12.62 -32.72 38.79
C SER A 464 13.80 -32.18 39.60
N SER A 465 13.75 -30.95 40.08
CA SER A 465 14.84 -30.34 40.85
C SER A 465 14.88 -30.80 42.30
N ASP A 466 16.07 -30.70 42.91
CA ASP A 466 16.31 -31.05 44.32
C ASP A 466 15.53 -30.18 45.32
N ARG A 467 14.82 -29.15 44.85
CA ARG A 467 13.97 -28.27 45.66
C ARG A 467 12.71 -28.98 46.17
N TYR A 468 12.24 -30.02 45.47
CA TYR A 468 11.01 -30.73 45.78
C TYR A 468 11.31 -32.14 46.26
N THR A 469 10.66 -32.58 47.34
CA THR A 469 10.70 -34.00 47.70
C THR A 469 9.96 -34.83 46.64
N GLY A 470 10.34 -36.10 46.45
CA GLY A 470 9.70 -36.96 45.44
C GLY A 470 8.17 -37.07 45.59
N VAL A 471 7.66 -37.04 46.82
CA VAL A 471 6.23 -37.03 47.12
C VAL A 471 5.57 -35.71 46.74
N GLN A 472 6.19 -34.57 47.07
CA GLN A 472 5.69 -33.24 46.70
C GLN A 472 5.68 -33.02 45.18
N SER A 473 6.75 -33.44 44.49
CA SER A 473 6.86 -33.37 43.04
C SER A 473 5.74 -34.16 42.36
N LYS A 474 5.51 -35.42 42.77
CA LYS A 474 4.43 -36.26 42.26
C LYS A 474 3.04 -35.64 42.51
N THR A 475 2.81 -35.13 43.72
CA THR A 475 1.53 -34.50 44.11
C THR A 475 1.24 -33.25 43.28
N LEU A 476 2.24 -32.40 43.05
CA LEU A 476 2.09 -31.19 42.24
C LEU A 476 1.87 -31.52 40.76
N LEU A 477 2.64 -32.47 40.19
CA LEU A 477 2.47 -32.91 38.80
C LEU A 477 1.09 -33.55 38.56
N GLU A 478 0.59 -34.38 39.49
CA GLU A 478 -0.75 -34.95 39.44
C GLU A 478 -1.85 -33.88 39.56
N SER A 479 -1.60 -32.81 40.33
CA SER A 479 -2.53 -31.68 40.42
C SER A 479 -2.71 -30.98 39.06
N PHE A 480 -1.66 -30.98 38.23
CA PHE A 480 -1.63 -30.44 36.86
C PHE A 480 -1.96 -31.49 35.78
N SER A 481 -2.39 -32.70 36.14
CA SER A 481 -2.68 -33.81 35.21
C SER A 481 -1.48 -34.25 34.35
N ILE A 482 -0.26 -34.12 34.89
CA ILE A 482 0.98 -34.62 34.27
C ILE A 482 1.41 -35.90 34.99
N LYS A 483 1.38 -37.03 34.29
CA LYS A 483 1.67 -38.37 34.85
C LYS A 483 2.97 -39.00 34.30
N GLN A 484 3.60 -38.36 33.31
CA GLN A 484 4.75 -38.87 32.59
C GLN A 484 6.07 -38.64 33.35
N GLY A 485 7.08 -39.48 33.07
CA GLY A 485 8.43 -39.34 33.64
C GLY A 485 9.34 -38.33 32.93
N THR A 486 10.53 -38.09 33.50
CA THR A 486 11.50 -37.07 33.03
C THR A 486 12.05 -37.30 31.61
N GLY A 487 11.97 -38.52 31.07
CA GLY A 487 12.32 -38.79 29.66
C GLY A 487 11.51 -38.00 28.63
N TYR A 488 10.31 -37.52 29.02
CA TYR A 488 9.46 -36.69 28.17
C TYR A 488 9.98 -35.25 27.98
N ILE A 489 10.98 -34.81 28.74
CA ILE A 489 11.62 -33.50 28.57
C ILE A 489 12.31 -33.43 27.20
N TRP A 490 13.24 -34.36 26.94
CA TRP A 490 13.99 -34.41 25.68
C TRP A 490 13.13 -34.84 24.51
N PHE A 491 12.13 -35.71 24.75
CA PHE A 491 11.14 -36.04 23.73
C PHE A 491 10.37 -34.79 23.26
N GLY A 492 9.93 -33.94 24.19
CA GLY A 492 9.29 -32.66 23.86
C GLY A 492 10.19 -31.74 23.01
N VAL A 493 11.48 -31.62 23.35
CA VAL A 493 12.45 -30.85 22.55
C VAL A 493 12.59 -31.39 21.13
N ILE A 494 12.73 -32.71 20.98
CA ILE A 494 12.83 -33.37 19.65
C ILE A 494 11.57 -33.11 18.82
N VAL A 495 10.38 -33.20 19.42
CA VAL A 495 9.11 -32.92 18.74
C VAL A 495 9.03 -31.47 18.28
N LEU A 496 9.45 -30.49 19.10
CA LEU A 496 9.46 -29.08 18.72
C LEU A 496 10.44 -28.80 17.56
N VAL A 497 11.62 -29.43 17.57
CA VAL A 497 12.59 -29.33 16.47
C VAL A 497 12.02 -29.97 15.20
N ALA A 498 11.35 -31.12 15.32
CA ALA A 498 10.68 -31.76 14.19
C ALA A 498 9.60 -30.85 13.59
N TYR A 499 8.75 -30.21 14.41
CA TYR A 499 7.76 -29.23 13.94
C TYR A 499 8.40 -28.09 13.14
N TYR A 500 9.53 -27.54 13.61
CA TYR A 500 10.24 -26.49 12.89
C TYR A 500 10.64 -26.92 11.47
N PHE A 501 11.26 -28.10 11.32
CA PHE A 501 11.66 -28.60 9.99
C PHE A 501 10.45 -28.94 9.10
N VAL A 502 9.41 -29.57 9.67
CA VAL A 502 8.19 -29.93 8.93
C VAL A 502 7.49 -28.67 8.41
N PHE A 503 7.26 -27.66 9.25
CA PHE A 503 6.59 -26.43 8.82
C PHE A 503 7.44 -25.62 7.84
N THR A 504 8.75 -25.61 7.98
CA THR A 504 9.65 -24.96 7.01
C THR A 504 9.61 -25.66 5.65
N MET A 505 9.57 -27.00 5.64
CA MET A 505 9.43 -27.78 4.40
C MET A 505 8.07 -27.52 3.75
N LEU A 506 6.98 -27.56 4.51
CA LEU A 506 5.64 -27.26 4.02
C LEU A 506 5.52 -25.82 3.49
N ASN A 507 6.17 -24.85 4.14
CA ASN A 507 6.26 -23.47 3.62
C ASN A 507 6.96 -23.43 2.25
N GLY A 508 8.09 -24.13 2.10
CA GLY A 508 8.79 -24.24 0.82
C GLY A 508 7.95 -24.90 -0.28
N LEU A 509 7.20 -25.97 0.06
CA LEU A 509 6.29 -26.64 -0.86
C LEU A 509 5.09 -25.75 -1.23
N ALA A 510 4.48 -25.07 -0.25
CA ALA A 510 3.38 -24.14 -0.49
C ALA A 510 3.81 -23.00 -1.40
N LEU A 511 4.96 -22.36 -1.13
CA LEU A 511 5.53 -21.35 -2.01
C LEU A 511 5.85 -21.88 -3.40
N HIS A 512 6.15 -23.18 -3.54
CA HIS A 512 6.47 -23.81 -4.81
C HIS A 512 5.21 -24.10 -5.65
N PHE A 513 4.19 -24.73 -5.06
CA PHE A 513 3.01 -25.23 -5.77
C PHE A 513 1.82 -24.27 -5.79
N ILE A 514 1.71 -23.33 -4.86
CA ILE A 514 0.56 -22.42 -4.74
C ILE A 514 0.96 -21.01 -5.19
N ARG A 515 0.21 -20.45 -6.14
CA ARG A 515 0.45 -19.12 -6.71
C ARG A 515 -0.83 -18.28 -6.72
N TYR A 516 -0.76 -17.10 -6.12
CA TYR A 516 -1.89 -16.16 -5.96
C TYR A 516 -1.76 -14.88 -6.80
N GLU A 517 -1.04 -14.92 -7.93
CA GLU A 517 -0.94 -13.75 -8.81
C GLU A 517 -2.29 -13.43 -9.46
N LYS A 518 -2.83 -12.24 -9.19
CA LYS A 518 -3.89 -11.65 -10.01
C LYS A 518 -3.24 -10.92 -11.17
N TYR A 519 -3.34 -11.46 -12.38
CA TYR A 519 -3.02 -10.72 -13.59
C TYR A 519 -4.05 -9.59 -13.73
N LYS A 520 -3.64 -8.35 -13.46
CA LYS A 520 -4.39 -7.15 -13.87
C LYS A 520 -4.09 -6.89 -15.35
N GLY A 521 -4.44 -7.84 -16.22
CA GLY A 521 -4.65 -7.52 -17.62
C GLY A 521 -6.04 -6.92 -17.75
N VAL A 522 -6.20 -5.91 -18.61
CA VAL A 522 -7.52 -5.59 -19.16
C VAL A 522 -7.99 -6.89 -19.80
N THR A 523 -8.88 -7.61 -19.13
CA THR A 523 -9.57 -8.72 -19.79
C THR A 523 -10.45 -8.03 -20.82
N PRO A 524 -10.24 -8.21 -22.13
CA PRO A 524 -11.36 -8.06 -23.03
C PRO A 524 -12.38 -9.05 -22.47
N LYS A 525 -13.62 -8.61 -22.20
CA LYS A 525 -14.69 -9.59 -22.05
C LYS A 525 -14.52 -10.55 -23.22
N ALA A 526 -14.25 -11.82 -22.93
CA ALA A 526 -14.27 -12.85 -23.94
C ALA A 526 -15.63 -12.70 -24.64
N MET A 527 -15.58 -12.37 -25.93
CA MET A 527 -16.72 -12.48 -26.81
C MET A 527 -17.14 -13.95 -26.74
N THR A 528 -18.08 -14.25 -25.85
CA THR A 528 -18.87 -15.46 -25.98
C THR A 528 -19.82 -15.17 -27.13
N ASP A 529 -19.53 -15.81 -28.26
CA ASP A 529 -20.40 -15.92 -29.41
C ASP A 529 -21.87 -16.12 -28.96
N ASN A 530 -22.78 -15.35 -29.56
CA ASN A 530 -24.25 -15.37 -29.42
C ASN A 530 -24.91 -14.25 -28.59
N ALA A 531 -24.46 -13.00 -28.73
CA ALA A 531 -25.34 -11.84 -28.54
C ALA A 531 -25.48 -11.12 -29.89
N PRO A 532 -26.70 -10.70 -30.30
CA PRO A 532 -26.92 -10.03 -31.57
C PRO A 532 -26.07 -8.75 -31.65
N GLU A 533 -25.44 -8.56 -32.81
CA GLU A 533 -24.64 -7.39 -33.19
C GLU A 533 -25.51 -6.13 -33.14
N GLU A 534 -25.54 -5.45 -32.00
CA GLU A 534 -25.88 -4.04 -31.89
C GLU A 534 -25.35 -3.52 -30.53
N ASP A 535 -24.70 -2.35 -30.57
CA ASP A 535 -24.12 -1.61 -29.44
C ASP A 535 -22.71 -1.99 -28.92
N ASN A 536 -21.73 -2.07 -29.83
CA ASN A 536 -20.41 -1.48 -29.54
C ASN A 536 -20.44 -0.01 -29.98
N VAL A 537 -20.93 0.87 -29.12
CA VAL A 537 -20.89 2.32 -29.35
C VAL A 537 -19.44 2.79 -29.21
N TYR A 538 -18.71 2.74 -30.32
CA TYR A 538 -17.59 3.61 -30.58
C TYR A 538 -18.12 5.04 -30.61
N VAL A 539 -17.74 5.86 -29.62
CA VAL A 539 -18.06 7.30 -29.65
C VAL A 539 -17.22 7.93 -30.77
N GLN A 540 -17.83 8.09 -31.95
CA GLN A 540 -17.32 8.99 -32.99
C GLN A 540 -17.23 10.41 -32.41
N VAL A 541 -16.01 10.84 -32.12
CA VAL A 541 -15.74 12.26 -31.87
C VAL A 541 -15.90 13.00 -33.20
N LYS A 542 -17.06 13.61 -33.42
CA LYS A 542 -17.19 14.68 -34.42
C LYS A 542 -16.35 15.86 -33.96
N THR A 543 -15.29 16.15 -34.69
CA THR A 543 -14.51 17.38 -34.55
C THR A 543 -15.40 18.57 -34.94
N PRO A 544 -15.61 19.61 -34.10
CA PRO A 544 -16.19 20.86 -34.56
C PRO A 544 -15.09 21.63 -35.28
N GLY A 545 -15.01 21.45 -36.60
CA GLY A 545 -14.06 22.12 -37.47
C GLY A 545 -14.70 22.49 -38.80
N ALA A 546 -15.05 23.78 -38.91
CA ALA A 546 -15.45 24.55 -40.10
C ALA A 546 -16.82 24.23 -40.74
N ALA A 547 -17.62 25.30 -40.86
CA ALA A 547 -18.94 25.40 -41.48
C ALA A 547 -20.11 24.76 -40.72
N ASP A 548 -20.52 25.41 -39.63
CA ASP A 548 -21.94 25.75 -39.43
C ASP A 548 -22.06 26.78 -38.29
N GLN A 549 -22.24 28.05 -38.67
CA GLN A 549 -22.78 29.07 -37.77
C GLN A 549 -24.27 28.78 -37.58
N ALA A 550 -24.59 27.81 -36.73
CA ALA A 550 -25.91 27.66 -36.17
C ALA A 550 -25.78 27.60 -34.64
N SER A 551 -26.39 28.58 -33.99
CA SER A 551 -26.51 28.74 -32.55
C SER A 551 -27.11 27.49 -31.88
N VAL A 552 -26.27 26.53 -31.52
CA VAL A 552 -26.64 25.48 -30.57
C VAL A 552 -26.31 26.02 -29.18
N GLY A 553 -27.32 26.64 -28.56
CA GLY A 553 -27.25 27.02 -27.16
C GLY A 553 -26.93 25.80 -26.30
N VAL A 554 -25.92 25.94 -25.43
CA VAL A 554 -25.58 24.97 -24.39
C VAL A 554 -26.83 24.66 -23.58
N LYS A 555 -27.47 23.51 -23.84
CA LYS A 555 -28.54 23.00 -22.97
C LYS A 555 -27.87 22.45 -21.70
N GLY A 556 -27.77 23.31 -20.71
CA GLY A 556 -27.21 23.02 -19.40
C GLY A 556 -26.77 24.34 -18.79
N GLY A 557 -27.69 25.01 -18.09
CA GLY A 557 -27.33 26.19 -17.30
C GLY A 557 -26.45 25.74 -16.15
N GLY A 558 -25.14 25.67 -16.40
CA GLY A 558 -24.14 25.34 -15.38
C GLY A 558 -24.37 26.23 -14.16
N LEU A 559 -24.23 25.62 -12.97
CA LEU A 559 -24.49 26.31 -11.71
C LEU A 559 -23.72 27.64 -11.62
N PRO A 560 -24.32 28.69 -11.03
CA PRO A 560 -23.64 29.95 -10.83
C PRO A 560 -22.44 29.72 -9.91
N PHE A 561 -21.24 29.78 -10.48
CA PHE A 561 -19.99 29.92 -9.73
C PHE A 561 -19.46 31.33 -9.96
N THR A 562 -18.63 31.81 -9.05
CA THR A 562 -18.00 33.13 -9.18
C THR A 562 -16.67 32.98 -9.93
N PRO A 563 -16.52 33.49 -11.16
CA PRO A 563 -15.22 33.52 -11.84
C PRO A 563 -14.17 34.23 -10.99
N SER A 564 -12.96 33.68 -10.92
CA SER A 564 -11.91 34.23 -10.06
C SER A 564 -10.59 34.34 -10.79
N ASN A 565 -10.04 35.54 -10.89
CA ASN A 565 -8.66 35.73 -11.31
C ASN A 565 -7.70 35.42 -10.14
N LEU A 566 -6.49 34.97 -10.46
CA LEU A 566 -5.45 34.67 -9.49
C LEU A 566 -4.16 35.37 -9.92
N CYS A 567 -3.61 36.23 -9.08
CA CYS A 567 -2.42 37.01 -9.38
C CYS A 567 -1.34 36.78 -8.33
N ILE A 568 -0.09 36.71 -8.79
CA ILE A 568 1.09 36.50 -7.97
C ILE A 568 2.02 37.68 -8.22
N LYS A 569 2.43 38.36 -7.16
CA LYS A 569 3.31 39.53 -7.23
C LYS A 569 4.60 39.27 -6.47
N ASP A 570 5.70 39.18 -7.23
CA ASP A 570 7.07 39.06 -6.72
C ASP A 570 7.24 37.95 -5.64
N LEU A 571 6.76 36.75 -5.92
CA LEU A 571 6.79 35.63 -4.97
C LEU A 571 8.19 35.00 -4.84
N ASP A 572 8.75 35.02 -3.64
CA ASP A 572 9.94 34.28 -3.23
C ASP A 572 9.57 33.22 -2.18
N TYR A 573 10.26 32.08 -2.20
CA TYR A 573 10.08 31.02 -1.20
C TYR A 573 11.40 30.44 -0.72
N TYR A 574 11.55 30.39 0.60
CA TYR A 574 12.75 29.92 1.30
C TYR A 574 12.42 28.69 2.16
N VAL A 575 13.28 27.67 2.11
CA VAL A 575 13.17 26.46 2.94
C VAL A 575 14.40 26.34 3.83
N THR A 576 14.19 26.09 5.12
CA THR A 576 15.26 25.78 6.06
C THR A 576 15.65 24.30 5.95
N LEU A 577 16.90 24.03 5.60
CA LEU A 577 17.46 22.68 5.56
C LEU A 577 17.69 22.14 6.99
N PRO A 578 17.81 20.82 7.19
CA PRO A 578 18.16 20.24 8.49
C PRO A 578 19.50 20.74 9.05
N SER A 579 20.39 21.26 8.19
CA SER A 579 21.64 21.92 8.54
C SER A 579 21.46 23.32 9.15
N GLY A 580 20.25 23.89 9.09
CA GLY A 580 19.94 25.25 9.52
C GLY A 580 20.08 26.32 8.43
N GLU A 581 20.63 25.99 7.25
CA GLU A 581 20.75 26.94 6.13
C GLU A 581 19.41 27.15 5.41
N GLU A 582 19.09 28.40 5.07
CA GLU A 582 17.95 28.73 4.22
C GLU A 582 18.33 28.59 2.74
N ARG A 583 17.63 27.72 2.03
CA ARG A 583 17.73 27.57 0.57
C ARG A 583 16.54 28.23 -0.10
N GLN A 584 16.81 29.19 -0.98
CA GLN A 584 15.79 29.80 -1.83
C GLN A 584 15.43 28.84 -2.98
N LEU A 585 14.14 28.57 -3.15
CA LEU A 585 13.62 27.67 -4.19
C LEU A 585 12.85 28.38 -5.29
N LEU A 586 12.26 29.55 -5.01
CA LEU A 586 11.51 30.38 -5.96
C LEU A 586 11.99 31.82 -5.85
N GLN A 587 12.08 32.51 -7.00
CA GLN A 587 12.68 33.84 -7.09
C GLN A 587 11.82 34.82 -7.89
N LYS A 588 11.23 35.81 -7.20
CA LYS A 588 10.47 36.95 -7.74
C LYS A 588 9.46 36.57 -8.83
N ILE A 589 8.72 35.50 -8.63
CA ILE A 589 7.75 35.01 -9.62
C ILE A 589 6.56 35.98 -9.67
N THR A 590 6.26 36.50 -10.87
CA THR A 590 5.10 37.35 -11.13
C THR A 590 4.29 36.75 -12.27
N ALA A 591 3.02 36.43 -12.03
CA ALA A 591 2.13 35.78 -13.00
C ALA A 591 0.65 36.06 -12.68
N HIS A 592 -0.23 35.91 -13.66
CA HIS A 592 -1.68 36.01 -13.49
C HIS A 592 -2.40 34.87 -14.21
N PHE A 593 -3.58 34.51 -13.73
CA PHE A 593 -4.43 33.48 -14.29
C PHE A 593 -5.87 33.99 -14.35
N GLU A 594 -6.43 34.06 -15.55
CA GLU A 594 -7.76 34.63 -15.80
C GLU A 594 -8.83 33.53 -15.92
N PRO A 595 -10.09 33.82 -15.59
CA PRO A 595 -11.19 32.86 -15.72
C PRO A 595 -11.42 32.41 -17.17
N GLY A 596 -11.81 31.16 -17.34
CA GLY A 596 -12.05 30.56 -18.66
C GLY A 596 -10.77 30.09 -19.37
N ARG A 597 -9.60 30.30 -18.75
CA ARG A 597 -8.30 29.94 -19.33
C ARG A 597 -7.66 28.76 -18.62
N MET A 598 -6.99 27.93 -19.41
CA MET A 598 -6.19 26.80 -18.98
C MET A 598 -4.71 27.08 -19.20
N VAL A 599 -3.93 27.19 -18.12
CA VAL A 599 -2.51 27.55 -18.15
C VAL A 599 -1.63 26.36 -17.74
N ALA A 600 -0.62 26.07 -18.56
CA ALA A 600 0.40 25.06 -18.26
C ALA A 600 1.52 25.65 -17.42
N LEU A 601 1.92 24.95 -16.36
CA LEU A 601 3.12 25.20 -15.56
C LEU A 601 4.18 24.15 -15.90
N MET A 602 5.22 24.56 -16.62
CA MET A 602 6.27 23.67 -17.13
C MET A 602 7.67 24.16 -16.72
N GLY A 603 8.68 23.30 -16.92
CA GLY A 603 10.07 23.61 -16.57
C GLY A 603 10.86 22.37 -16.24
N ALA A 604 12.18 22.50 -16.12
CA ALA A 604 13.08 21.38 -15.81
C ALA A 604 12.74 20.70 -14.47
N THR A 605 13.18 19.45 -14.30
CA THR A 605 13.13 18.76 -12.99
C THR A 605 13.91 19.57 -11.95
N GLY A 606 13.30 19.85 -10.80
CA GLY A 606 13.90 20.70 -9.77
C GLY A 606 13.80 22.22 -10.00
N ALA A 607 13.09 22.68 -11.04
CA ALA A 607 12.83 24.12 -11.28
C ALA A 607 11.85 24.77 -10.28
N GLY A 608 11.24 23.99 -9.38
CA GLY A 608 10.32 24.50 -8.36
C GLY A 608 8.83 24.48 -8.75
N LYS A 609 8.43 23.76 -9.81
CA LYS A 609 7.02 23.65 -10.29
C LYS A 609 6.02 23.28 -9.18
N THR A 610 6.20 22.11 -8.56
CA THR A 610 5.34 21.62 -7.47
C THR A 610 5.43 22.53 -6.25
N THR A 611 6.62 23.08 -5.96
CA THR A 611 6.80 24.05 -4.87
C THR A 611 5.95 25.30 -5.09
N LEU A 612 5.98 25.87 -6.30
CA LEU A 612 5.17 27.03 -6.66
C LEU A 612 3.68 26.70 -6.54
N MET A 613 3.26 25.57 -7.10
CA MET A 613 1.85 25.14 -7.06
C MET A 613 1.36 24.94 -5.61
N ASP A 614 2.14 24.28 -4.75
CA ASP A 614 1.79 24.09 -3.33
C ASP A 614 1.73 25.39 -2.54
N VAL A 615 2.64 26.34 -2.80
CA VAL A 615 2.65 27.67 -2.16
C VAL A 615 1.41 28.47 -2.57
N ILE A 616 1.09 28.49 -3.87
CA ILE A 616 -0.11 29.13 -4.40
C ILE A 616 -1.37 28.47 -3.81
N ALA A 617 -1.43 27.15 -3.74
CA ALA A 617 -2.54 26.40 -3.17
C ALA A 617 -2.65 26.56 -1.63
N GLY A 618 -1.64 27.11 -0.96
CA GLY A 618 -1.61 27.25 0.50
C GLY A 618 -1.37 25.94 1.26
N ARG A 619 -0.73 24.96 0.61
CA ARG A 619 -0.47 23.62 1.17
C ARG A 619 0.89 23.50 1.86
N LYS A 620 1.83 24.43 1.61
CA LYS A 620 3.10 24.50 2.35
C LYS A 620 2.91 25.21 3.69
N THR A 621 3.19 24.49 4.77
CA THR A 621 3.09 24.95 6.16
C THR A 621 4.43 25.34 6.78
N GLY A 622 5.55 25.04 6.11
CA GLY A 622 6.90 25.40 6.52
C GLY A 622 7.57 26.30 5.47
N GLY A 623 8.65 26.97 5.87
CA GLY A 623 9.38 27.93 5.02
C GLY A 623 8.85 29.36 5.12
N ARG A 624 9.58 30.30 4.53
CA ARG A 624 9.24 31.72 4.50
C ARG A 624 8.78 32.11 3.11
N ILE A 625 7.55 32.63 3.01
CA ILE A 625 6.97 33.17 1.77
C ILE A 625 7.16 34.69 1.81
N VAL A 626 7.68 35.27 0.73
CA VAL A 626 7.79 36.72 0.52
C VAL A 626 7.07 37.05 -0.78
N GLY A 627 6.38 38.18 -0.82
CA GLY A 627 5.50 38.55 -1.94
C GLY A 627 4.03 38.27 -1.62
N ASP A 628 3.17 38.66 -2.55
CA ASP A 628 1.72 38.69 -2.33
C ASP A 628 0.98 37.82 -3.35
N ILE A 629 -0.10 37.18 -2.91
CA ILE A 629 -1.02 36.43 -3.76
C ILE A 629 -2.38 37.11 -3.66
N TYR A 630 -2.93 37.53 -4.80
CA TYR A 630 -4.21 38.21 -4.90
C TYR A 630 -5.25 37.33 -5.61
N VAL A 631 -6.51 37.44 -5.17
CA VAL A 631 -7.67 36.81 -5.81
C VAL A 631 -8.75 37.88 -5.98
N ASN A 632 -9.16 38.17 -7.21
CA ASN A 632 -10.09 39.25 -7.55
C ASN A 632 -9.69 40.62 -6.94
N GLY A 633 -8.38 40.92 -6.94
CA GLY A 633 -7.81 42.15 -6.38
C GLY A 633 -7.70 42.20 -4.85
N GLU A 634 -8.09 41.14 -4.13
CA GLU A 634 -7.95 41.05 -2.67
C GLU A 634 -6.80 40.10 -2.28
N LEU A 635 -6.09 40.42 -1.19
CA LEU A 635 -5.09 39.53 -0.61
C LEU A 635 -5.71 38.18 -0.26
N LYS A 636 -4.99 37.09 -0.58
CA LYS A 636 -5.42 35.72 -0.31
C LYS A 636 -5.70 35.51 1.19
N ASP A 637 -6.98 35.31 1.52
CA ASP A 637 -7.41 34.74 2.79
C ASP A 637 -7.44 33.20 2.69
N PRO A 638 -6.63 32.47 3.49
CA PRO A 638 -6.61 31.00 3.46
C PRO A 638 -7.98 30.33 3.66
N ALA A 639 -8.86 30.91 4.48
CA ALA A 639 -10.16 30.30 4.77
C ALA A 639 -11.08 30.32 3.56
N ASN A 640 -11.25 31.49 2.94
CA ASN A 640 -12.06 31.67 1.74
C ASN A 640 -11.42 30.99 0.52
N PHE A 641 -10.10 31.07 0.38
CA PHE A 641 -9.37 30.49 -0.75
C PHE A 641 -9.62 28.98 -0.88
N SER A 642 -9.58 28.25 0.23
CA SER A 642 -9.81 26.80 0.23
C SER A 642 -11.20 26.38 -0.28
N ARG A 643 -12.18 27.29 -0.32
CA ARG A 643 -13.55 27.03 -0.80
C ARG A 643 -13.74 27.27 -2.28
N ILE A 644 -12.97 28.21 -2.82
CA ILE A 644 -13.05 28.58 -4.23
C ILE A 644 -12.00 27.84 -5.07
N THR A 645 -11.08 27.13 -4.43
CA THR A 645 -10.05 26.32 -5.08
C THR A 645 -10.29 24.83 -4.93
N ALA A 646 -9.94 24.08 -5.95
CA ALA A 646 -9.79 22.63 -5.92
C ALA A 646 -8.35 22.23 -6.25
N TYR A 647 -7.85 21.14 -5.67
CA TYR A 647 -6.50 20.65 -5.89
C TYR A 647 -6.51 19.13 -6.12
N CYS A 648 -6.11 18.72 -7.32
CA CYS A 648 -5.90 17.30 -7.65
C CYS A 648 -4.43 16.94 -7.44
N GLU A 649 -4.17 16.00 -6.52
CA GLU A 649 -2.83 15.48 -6.28
C GLU A 649 -2.39 14.51 -7.39
N GLN A 650 -1.08 14.33 -7.54
CA GLN A 650 -0.50 13.38 -8.48
C GLN A 650 -0.95 11.93 -8.22
N MET A 651 -1.17 11.54 -6.95
CA MET A 651 -1.59 10.19 -6.57
C MET A 651 -3.10 10.10 -6.37
N ASP A 652 -3.76 9.19 -7.10
CA ASP A 652 -5.21 8.98 -7.04
C ASP A 652 -5.62 8.13 -5.81
N ILE A 653 -5.69 8.76 -4.64
CA ILE A 653 -6.11 8.11 -3.39
C ILE A 653 -7.62 8.21 -3.22
N HIS A 654 -8.32 7.08 -3.27
CA HIS A 654 -9.77 6.98 -3.04
C HIS A 654 -10.10 5.74 -2.21
N SER A 655 -11.30 5.69 -1.62
CA SER A 655 -11.79 4.45 -1.01
C SER A 655 -12.12 3.45 -2.11
N GLU A 656 -11.44 2.30 -2.12
CA GLU A 656 -11.52 1.32 -3.22
C GLU A 656 -12.91 0.66 -3.35
N ALA A 657 -13.72 0.68 -2.27
CA ALA A 657 -15.03 0.05 -2.19
C ALA A 657 -16.20 0.96 -2.63
N ALA A 658 -15.95 2.25 -2.84
CA ALA A 658 -16.96 3.20 -3.33
C ALA A 658 -17.12 3.07 -4.86
N THR A 659 -18.32 3.34 -5.37
CA THR A 659 -18.51 3.54 -6.82
C THR A 659 -18.12 4.96 -7.23
N ILE A 660 -17.94 5.20 -8.53
CA ILE A 660 -17.68 6.54 -9.07
C ILE A 660 -18.78 7.52 -8.66
N TYR A 661 -20.04 7.15 -8.92
CA TYR A 661 -21.20 7.96 -8.57
C TYR A 661 -21.25 8.29 -7.08
N GLU A 662 -21.03 7.29 -6.21
CA GLU A 662 -21.02 7.49 -4.76
C GLU A 662 -19.90 8.42 -4.29
N ALA A 663 -18.71 8.32 -4.88
CA ALA A 663 -17.59 9.20 -4.54
C ALA A 663 -17.91 10.67 -4.89
N LEU A 664 -18.51 10.92 -6.06
CA LEU A 664 -18.93 12.26 -6.47
C LEU A 664 -20.07 12.79 -5.59
N VAL A 665 -21.11 11.98 -5.33
CA VAL A 665 -22.21 12.35 -4.44
C VAL A 665 -21.72 12.63 -3.01
N PHE A 666 -20.78 11.85 -2.51
CA PHE A 666 -20.17 12.08 -1.20
C PHE A 666 -19.43 13.43 -1.14
N SER A 667 -18.66 13.77 -2.18
CA SER A 667 -18.02 15.09 -2.30
C SER A 667 -19.05 16.22 -2.37
N ALA A 668 -20.07 16.09 -3.24
CA ALA A 668 -21.16 17.06 -3.39
C ALA A 668 -21.81 17.37 -2.04
N ASN A 669 -22.18 16.32 -1.30
CA ASN A 669 -22.94 16.46 -0.07
C ASN A 669 -22.15 17.09 1.07
N LEU A 670 -20.82 17.09 1.01
CA LEU A 670 -19.95 17.61 2.06
C LEU A 670 -19.36 18.98 1.75
N ARG A 671 -19.07 19.26 0.48
CA ARG A 671 -18.37 20.48 0.04
C ARG A 671 -19.30 21.56 -0.51
N LEU A 672 -20.47 21.19 -1.03
CA LEU A 672 -21.44 22.19 -1.49
C LEU A 672 -22.15 22.84 -0.28
N PRO A 673 -22.44 24.15 -0.35
CA PRO A 673 -23.20 24.85 0.67
C PRO A 673 -24.56 24.18 0.95
N PRO A 674 -25.08 24.28 2.19
CA PRO A 674 -26.38 23.73 2.55
C PRO A 674 -27.56 24.37 1.81
N ASN A 675 -27.35 25.53 1.18
CA ASN A 675 -28.38 26.24 0.41
C ASN A 675 -28.76 25.53 -0.89
N PHE A 676 -27.90 24.63 -1.39
CA PHE A 676 -28.19 23.83 -2.59
C PHE A 676 -29.23 22.77 -2.27
N THR A 677 -30.30 22.73 -3.06
CA THR A 677 -31.31 21.66 -3.04
C THR A 677 -30.68 20.32 -3.44
N VAL A 678 -31.33 19.22 -3.07
CA VAL A 678 -30.84 17.87 -3.43
C VAL A 678 -30.79 17.70 -4.95
N ASP A 679 -31.78 18.21 -5.67
CA ASP A 679 -31.85 18.11 -7.13
C ASP A 679 -30.72 18.89 -7.81
N GLU A 680 -30.41 20.11 -7.35
CA GLU A 680 -29.28 20.89 -7.85
C GLU A 680 -27.94 20.18 -7.63
N ARG A 681 -27.76 19.52 -6.47
CA ARG A 681 -26.55 18.74 -6.17
C ARG A 681 -26.42 17.55 -7.11
N MET A 682 -27.50 16.81 -7.33
CA MET A 682 -27.48 15.64 -8.22
C MET A 682 -27.29 16.04 -9.67
N ASN A 683 -27.90 17.15 -10.10
CA ASN A 683 -27.68 17.71 -11.44
C ASN A 683 -26.20 18.05 -11.65
N LEU A 684 -25.51 18.65 -10.67
CA LEU A 684 -24.06 18.91 -10.77
C LEU A 684 -23.24 17.61 -10.85
N VAL A 685 -23.63 16.58 -10.10
CA VAL A 685 -22.98 15.27 -10.18
C VAL A 685 -23.14 14.67 -11.57
N HIS A 686 -24.35 14.69 -12.13
CA HIS A 686 -24.62 14.19 -13.49
C HIS A 686 -23.88 15.02 -14.55
N GLU A 687 -23.91 16.34 -14.46
CA GLU A 687 -23.14 17.23 -15.34
C GLU A 687 -21.64 16.93 -15.26
N THR A 688 -21.09 16.70 -14.07
CA THR A 688 -19.68 16.35 -13.91
C THR A 688 -19.34 14.97 -14.48
N LEU A 689 -20.26 14.00 -14.35
CA LEU A 689 -20.10 12.69 -14.99
C LEU A 689 -20.09 12.81 -16.51
N ASP A 690 -20.95 13.65 -17.08
CA ASP A 690 -21.02 13.88 -18.53
C ASP A 690 -19.78 14.65 -19.03
N LEU A 691 -19.36 15.72 -18.33
CA LEU A 691 -18.17 16.52 -18.66
C LEU A 691 -16.88 15.70 -18.68
N LEU A 692 -16.81 14.65 -17.85
CA LEU A 692 -15.66 13.76 -17.76
C LEU A 692 -15.89 12.41 -18.47
N GLU A 693 -16.99 12.25 -19.19
CA GLU A 693 -17.35 11.01 -19.92
C GLU A 693 -17.33 9.76 -19.01
N LEU A 694 -17.76 9.91 -17.76
CA LEU A 694 -17.80 8.85 -16.74
C LEU A 694 -19.19 8.20 -16.61
N THR A 695 -20.21 8.70 -17.32
CA THR A 695 -21.61 8.29 -17.17
C THR A 695 -21.82 6.78 -17.37
N ALA A 696 -21.20 6.19 -18.40
CA ALA A 696 -21.31 4.76 -18.70
C ALA A 696 -20.70 3.85 -17.62
N ILE A 697 -19.67 4.33 -16.91
CA ILE A 697 -18.96 3.57 -15.86
C ILE A 697 -19.28 4.08 -14.44
N SER A 698 -20.29 4.93 -14.29
CA SER A 698 -20.63 5.60 -13.03
C SER A 698 -20.91 4.64 -11.86
N SER A 699 -21.35 3.42 -12.15
CA SER A 699 -21.65 2.38 -11.14
C SER A 699 -20.46 1.45 -10.84
N GLU A 700 -19.33 1.60 -11.53
CA GLU A 700 -18.13 0.78 -11.30
C GLU A 700 -17.41 1.17 -10.01
N MET A 701 -16.83 0.17 -9.34
CA MET A 701 -16.05 0.37 -8.11
C MET A 701 -14.69 0.97 -8.43
N VAL A 702 -14.29 1.99 -7.65
CA VAL A 702 -13.02 2.71 -7.86
C VAL A 702 -11.82 1.76 -7.82
N GLY A 703 -11.84 0.72 -6.97
CA GLY A 703 -10.75 -0.28 -6.90
C GLY A 703 -10.48 -1.03 -8.21
N ARG A 704 -11.45 -1.11 -9.13
CA ARG A 704 -11.37 -1.85 -10.40
C ARG A 704 -11.03 -1.00 -11.63
N LEU A 705 -11.03 0.33 -11.46
CA LEU A 705 -10.81 1.26 -12.56
C LEU A 705 -9.38 1.23 -13.10
N SER A 706 -9.24 1.56 -14.39
CA SER A 706 -7.94 1.86 -15.02
C SER A 706 -7.33 3.13 -14.42
N VAL A 707 -6.04 3.38 -14.67
CA VAL A 707 -5.36 4.59 -14.19
C VAL A 707 -6.02 5.85 -14.77
N GLU A 708 -6.36 5.82 -16.05
CA GLU A 708 -7.08 6.88 -16.78
C GLU A 708 -8.44 7.21 -16.14
N GLN A 709 -9.25 6.18 -15.89
CA GLN A 709 -10.56 6.33 -15.26
C GLN A 709 -10.41 6.88 -13.83
N LYS A 710 -9.43 6.41 -13.06
CA LYS A 710 -9.17 6.95 -11.71
C LYS A 710 -8.79 8.42 -11.73
N LYS A 711 -7.96 8.86 -12.69
CA LYS A 711 -7.59 10.27 -12.87
C LYS A 711 -8.82 11.14 -13.11
N ARG A 712 -9.70 10.72 -14.01
CA ARG A 712 -10.98 11.41 -14.25
C ARG A 712 -11.85 11.46 -13.00
N VAL A 713 -11.93 10.38 -12.23
CA VAL A 713 -12.68 10.35 -10.96
C VAL A 713 -12.07 11.32 -9.93
N THR A 714 -10.74 11.37 -9.81
CA THR A 714 -10.04 12.35 -8.94
C THR A 714 -10.42 13.79 -9.32
N ILE A 715 -10.39 14.11 -10.61
CA ILE A 715 -10.80 15.42 -11.12
C ILE A 715 -12.28 15.68 -10.84
N GLY A 716 -13.16 14.71 -11.11
CA GLY A 716 -14.60 14.86 -10.90
C GLY A 716 -14.98 15.09 -9.44
N VAL A 717 -14.36 14.34 -8.52
CA VAL A 717 -14.55 14.51 -7.07
C VAL A 717 -14.18 15.91 -6.59
N GLU A 718 -13.20 16.55 -7.21
CA GLU A 718 -12.81 17.94 -6.94
C GLU A 718 -13.72 18.96 -7.64
N VAL A 719 -14.12 18.73 -8.89
CA VAL A 719 -14.97 19.62 -9.70
C VAL A 719 -16.40 19.72 -9.15
N VAL A 720 -16.94 18.63 -8.61
CA VAL A 720 -18.28 18.60 -7.97
C VAL A 720 -18.38 19.55 -6.78
N SER A 721 -17.26 20.01 -6.21
CA SER A 721 -17.27 21.06 -5.18
C SER A 721 -17.58 22.46 -5.70
N ASN A 722 -17.81 22.60 -7.02
CA ASN A 722 -18.03 23.84 -7.75
C ASN A 722 -16.91 24.90 -7.55
N PRO A 723 -15.62 24.54 -7.77
CA PRO A 723 -14.52 25.46 -7.58
C PRO A 723 -14.46 26.53 -8.69
N SER A 724 -13.94 27.71 -8.34
CA SER A 724 -13.62 28.79 -9.28
C SER A 724 -12.23 28.62 -9.90
N VAL A 725 -11.28 28.07 -9.13
CA VAL A 725 -9.90 27.83 -9.53
C VAL A 725 -9.56 26.34 -9.33
N LEU A 726 -8.99 25.70 -10.33
CA LEU A 726 -8.62 24.29 -10.30
C LEU A 726 -7.12 24.12 -10.50
N PHE A 727 -6.45 23.51 -9.52
CA PHE A 727 -5.05 23.10 -9.59
C PHE A 727 -4.96 21.61 -9.92
N LEU A 728 -4.19 21.27 -10.95
CA LEU A 728 -3.98 19.88 -11.39
C LEU A 728 -2.49 19.56 -11.35
N ASP A 729 -2.09 18.72 -10.42
CA ASP A 729 -0.68 18.31 -10.31
C ASP A 729 -0.41 17.06 -11.16
N GLU A 730 0.21 17.26 -12.33
CA GLU A 730 0.53 16.22 -13.32
C GLU A 730 -0.65 15.28 -13.65
N PRO A 731 -1.75 15.78 -14.22
CA PRO A 731 -2.94 14.97 -14.52
C PRO A 731 -2.71 13.93 -15.64
N THR A 732 -1.65 14.09 -16.44
CA THR A 732 -1.25 13.16 -17.50
C THR A 732 -0.26 12.10 -17.04
N SER A 733 0.24 12.18 -15.79
CA SER A 733 1.18 11.20 -15.25
C SER A 733 0.49 9.85 -15.05
N GLY A 734 1.14 8.77 -15.49
CA GLY A 734 0.57 7.42 -15.42
C GLY A 734 -0.14 6.97 -16.70
N LEU A 735 -0.32 7.86 -17.68
CA LEU A 735 -1.20 7.66 -18.83
C LEU A 735 -0.43 7.66 -20.16
N ASP A 736 -0.97 6.97 -21.15
CA ASP A 736 -0.60 7.14 -22.56
C ASP A 736 -1.20 8.39 -23.18
N ALA A 737 -0.71 8.77 -24.37
CA ALA A 737 -1.11 10.03 -25.00
C ALA A 737 -2.61 10.10 -25.30
N ARG A 738 -3.28 9.00 -25.67
CA ARG A 738 -4.72 8.96 -25.92
C ARG A 738 -5.50 9.11 -24.62
N SER A 739 -5.19 8.31 -23.61
CA SER A 739 -5.81 8.42 -22.28
C SER A 739 -5.59 9.81 -21.67
N ALA A 740 -4.39 10.35 -21.79
CA ALA A 740 -4.06 11.71 -21.37
C ALA A 740 -4.86 12.75 -22.15
N LEU A 741 -5.02 12.59 -23.47
CA LEU A 741 -5.82 13.50 -24.29
C LEU A 741 -7.30 13.49 -23.86
N ILE A 742 -7.87 12.32 -23.54
CA ILE A 742 -9.25 12.22 -23.03
C ILE A 742 -9.39 12.99 -21.71
N VAL A 743 -8.48 12.74 -20.75
CA VAL A 743 -8.46 13.46 -19.47
C VAL A 743 -8.33 14.98 -19.69
N MET A 744 -7.41 15.40 -20.56
CA MET A 744 -7.12 16.81 -20.80
C MET A 744 -8.23 17.52 -21.58
N ARG A 745 -8.97 16.83 -22.46
CA ARG A 745 -10.20 17.34 -23.07
C ARG A 745 -11.31 17.56 -22.04
N GLY A 746 -11.44 16.65 -21.06
CA GLY A 746 -12.33 16.84 -19.92
C GLY A 746 -11.95 18.09 -19.12
N VAL A 747 -10.66 18.27 -18.83
CA VAL A 747 -10.12 19.47 -18.15
C VAL A 747 -10.37 20.74 -18.96
N GLN A 748 -10.13 20.73 -20.28
CA GLN A 748 -10.40 21.88 -21.14
C GLN A 748 -11.89 22.22 -21.16
N SER A 749 -12.76 21.22 -21.18
CA SER A 749 -14.22 21.41 -21.09
C SER A 749 -14.61 22.08 -19.76
N ILE A 750 -13.95 21.69 -18.65
CA ILE A 750 -14.12 22.37 -17.34
C ILE A 750 -13.62 23.82 -17.41
N ALA A 751 -12.46 24.10 -18.00
CA ALA A 751 -11.96 25.47 -18.14
C ALA A 751 -12.94 26.36 -18.93
N ARG A 752 -13.47 25.85 -20.04
CA ARG A 752 -14.43 26.56 -20.93
C ARG A 752 -15.75 26.94 -20.26
N THR A 753 -16.10 26.32 -19.13
CA THR A 753 -17.23 26.79 -18.32
C THR A 753 -16.99 28.15 -17.64
N GLY A 754 -15.78 28.70 -17.74
CA GLY A 754 -15.35 29.98 -17.15
C GLY A 754 -14.47 29.81 -15.90
N ARG A 755 -13.95 28.61 -15.62
CA ARG A 755 -13.08 28.33 -14.47
C ARG A 755 -11.62 28.60 -14.81
N THR A 756 -10.84 29.02 -13.81
CA THR A 756 -9.39 29.24 -13.95
C THR A 756 -8.68 27.92 -13.70
N VAL A 757 -7.93 27.39 -14.67
CA VAL A 757 -7.25 26.10 -14.52
C VAL A 757 -5.74 26.29 -14.61
N LEU A 758 -5.01 25.82 -13.59
CA LEU A 758 -3.55 25.76 -13.57
C LEU A 758 -3.10 24.30 -13.47
N CYS A 759 -2.31 23.85 -14.42
CA CYS A 759 -1.89 22.46 -14.53
C CYS A 759 -0.36 22.36 -14.58
N THR A 760 0.27 21.55 -13.72
CA THR A 760 1.67 21.16 -13.95
C THR A 760 1.71 20.03 -14.97
N ILE A 761 2.64 20.12 -15.93
CA ILE A 761 2.85 19.05 -16.90
C ILE A 761 4.33 18.93 -17.23
N HIS A 762 4.83 17.71 -17.36
CA HIS A 762 6.27 17.48 -17.51
C HIS A 762 6.72 17.60 -18.97
N GLN A 763 6.06 16.90 -19.89
CA GLN A 763 6.30 17.02 -21.33
C GLN A 763 5.12 16.41 -22.12
N PRO A 764 4.16 17.22 -22.58
CA PRO A 764 2.98 16.76 -23.32
C PRO A 764 3.28 16.49 -24.81
N SER A 765 2.42 15.70 -25.45
CA SER A 765 2.31 15.65 -26.91
C SER A 765 1.87 17.00 -27.48
N ILE A 766 2.09 17.24 -28.77
CA ILE A 766 1.66 18.46 -29.47
C ILE A 766 0.16 18.67 -29.28
N SER A 767 -0.63 17.61 -29.47
CA SER A 767 -2.09 17.62 -29.35
C SER A 767 -2.60 17.98 -27.95
N ILE A 768 -1.84 17.67 -26.89
CA ILE A 768 -2.17 18.06 -25.51
C ILE A 768 -1.64 19.48 -25.22
N PHE A 769 -0.44 19.80 -25.69
CA PHE A 769 0.18 21.11 -25.47
C PHE A 769 -0.65 22.25 -26.05
N GLU A 770 -1.23 22.03 -27.24
CA GLU A 770 -2.09 23.01 -27.92
C GLU A 770 -3.49 23.12 -27.30
N LEU A 771 -3.85 22.30 -26.30
CA LEU A 771 -5.09 22.49 -25.52
C LEU A 771 -4.99 23.64 -24.52
N PHE A 772 -3.76 24.06 -24.17
CA PHE A 772 -3.51 25.14 -23.22
C PHE A 772 -3.61 26.51 -23.88
N ASP A 773 -4.20 27.46 -23.15
CA ASP A 773 -4.31 28.85 -23.62
C ASP A 773 -3.03 29.66 -23.33
N GLY A 774 -2.27 29.26 -22.31
CA GLY A 774 -1.07 29.96 -21.87
C GLY A 774 -0.07 29.04 -21.17
N LEU A 775 1.15 29.54 -21.02
CA LEU A 775 2.28 28.82 -20.46
C LEU A 775 3.03 29.68 -19.46
N LEU A 776 3.36 29.11 -18.30
CA LEU A 776 4.33 29.60 -17.34
C LEU A 776 5.51 28.61 -17.30
N LEU A 777 6.65 29.01 -17.83
CA LEU A 777 7.86 28.20 -17.94
C LEU A 777 8.89 28.62 -16.89
N LEU A 778 9.29 27.67 -16.04
CA LEU A 778 10.31 27.86 -15.00
C LEU A 778 11.66 27.25 -15.41
N GLN A 779 12.74 27.98 -15.15
CA GLN A 779 14.11 27.52 -15.28
C GLN A 779 14.67 27.05 -13.93
N LYS A 780 15.72 26.22 -13.97
CA LYS A 780 16.44 25.73 -12.79
C LYS A 780 16.84 26.91 -11.89
N GLY A 781 16.58 26.79 -10.58
CA GLY A 781 16.81 27.88 -9.62
C GLY A 781 15.57 28.70 -9.26
N GLY A 782 14.40 28.39 -9.86
CA GLY A 782 13.13 28.98 -9.48
C GLY A 782 12.80 30.30 -10.19
N TYR A 783 13.38 30.54 -11.36
CA TYR A 783 13.19 31.74 -12.16
C TYR A 783 12.20 31.51 -13.31
N THR A 784 11.53 32.56 -13.76
CA THR A 784 10.66 32.52 -14.95
C THR A 784 11.47 32.71 -16.22
N ALA A 785 11.34 31.78 -17.17
CA ALA A 785 11.95 31.86 -18.51
C ALA A 785 10.96 32.30 -19.59
N TYR A 786 9.67 32.03 -19.40
CA TYR A 786 8.61 32.50 -20.28
C TYR A 786 7.28 32.54 -19.52
N PHE A 787 6.47 33.55 -19.78
CA PHE A 787 5.06 33.58 -19.37
C PHE A 787 4.26 34.28 -20.46
N GLY A 788 3.17 33.67 -20.92
CA GLY A 788 2.35 34.26 -21.99
C GLY A 788 1.47 33.25 -22.70
N ASP A 789 0.73 33.74 -23.70
CA ASP A 789 -0.12 32.91 -24.56
C ASP A 789 0.71 31.95 -25.40
N LEU A 790 0.19 30.74 -25.67
CA LEU A 790 0.78 29.86 -26.68
C LEU A 790 0.43 30.31 -28.10
N GLY A 791 -0.81 30.80 -28.30
CA GLY A 791 -1.35 31.11 -29.62
C GLY A 791 -1.76 29.86 -30.39
N VAL A 792 -2.43 30.06 -31.54
CA VAL A 792 -2.80 28.95 -32.43
C VAL A 792 -1.52 28.25 -32.86
N ASP A 793 -1.48 26.95 -32.64
CA ASP A 793 -0.35 26.07 -32.90
C ASP A 793 1.00 26.52 -32.30
N SER A 794 0.95 27.11 -31.09
CA SER A 794 2.13 27.53 -30.30
C SER A 794 3.00 28.63 -30.94
N VAL A 795 2.51 29.33 -31.96
CA VAL A 795 3.32 30.28 -32.75
C VAL A 795 3.89 31.44 -31.92
N LYS A 796 3.11 32.00 -30.98
CA LYS A 796 3.58 33.14 -30.16
C LYS A 796 4.79 32.79 -29.30
N MET A 797 4.80 31.58 -28.75
CA MET A 797 5.91 31.08 -27.95
C MET A 797 7.15 30.84 -28.82
N LEU A 798 6.97 30.26 -30.01
CA LEU A 798 8.05 30.00 -30.96
C LEU A 798 8.68 31.30 -31.47
N GLU A 799 7.87 32.31 -31.81
CA GLU A 799 8.34 33.64 -32.21
C GLU A 799 9.17 34.30 -31.11
N TYR A 800 8.76 34.17 -29.85
CA TYR A 800 9.52 34.70 -28.72
C TYR A 800 10.91 34.06 -28.62
N PHE A 801 11.01 32.74 -28.64
CA PHE A 801 12.31 32.06 -28.56
C PHE A 801 13.18 32.33 -29.79
N ALA A 802 12.58 32.38 -30.99
CA ALA A 802 13.30 32.72 -32.22
C ALA A 802 13.82 34.18 -32.22
N SER A 803 13.15 35.09 -31.51
CA SER A 803 13.60 36.49 -31.39
C SER A 803 14.85 36.66 -30.52
N ILE A 804 15.21 35.66 -29.70
CA ILE A 804 16.36 35.72 -28.81
C ILE A 804 17.64 35.33 -29.58
N PRO A 805 18.66 36.22 -29.65
CA PRO A 805 19.88 35.91 -30.37
C PRO A 805 20.63 34.70 -29.77
N GLY A 806 20.96 33.74 -30.63
CA GLY A 806 21.69 32.52 -30.26
C GLY A 806 20.82 31.31 -29.92
N THR A 807 19.49 31.42 -30.03
CA THR A 807 18.57 30.29 -29.88
C THR A 807 18.37 29.59 -31.23
N GLU A 808 18.52 28.27 -31.29
CA GLU A 808 18.28 27.49 -32.51
C GLU A 808 16.79 27.49 -32.87
N GLU A 809 16.43 27.62 -34.15
CA GLU A 809 15.02 27.51 -34.57
C GLU A 809 14.50 26.06 -34.46
N ILE A 810 13.18 25.93 -34.27
CA ILE A 810 12.53 24.62 -34.19
C ILE A 810 12.61 23.88 -35.53
N ARG A 811 12.91 22.57 -35.47
CA ARG A 811 12.95 21.70 -36.65
C ARG A 811 11.52 21.40 -37.15
N PRO A 812 11.33 21.14 -38.46
CA PRO A 812 10.04 20.67 -38.98
C PRO A 812 9.56 19.41 -38.25
N GLN A 813 8.25 19.29 -37.98
CA GLN A 813 7.62 18.14 -37.29
C GLN A 813 8.11 17.89 -35.85
N TYR A 814 8.83 18.83 -35.26
CA TYR A 814 9.35 18.70 -33.90
C TYR A 814 8.35 19.23 -32.87
N ASN A 815 8.26 18.59 -31.69
CA ASN A 815 7.30 18.97 -30.67
C ASN A 815 7.71 20.32 -30.00
N PRO A 816 6.87 21.38 -30.06
CA PRO A 816 7.18 22.66 -29.45
C PRO A 816 7.43 22.59 -27.94
N ALA A 817 6.75 21.69 -27.23
CA ALA A 817 6.92 21.50 -25.80
C ALA A 817 8.28 20.87 -25.45
N THR A 818 8.76 19.93 -26.28
CA THR A 818 10.12 19.37 -26.15
C THR A 818 11.16 20.44 -26.46
N TYR A 819 10.99 21.15 -27.58
CA TYR A 819 11.90 22.20 -28.02
C TYR A 819 12.14 23.25 -26.92
N MET A 820 11.08 23.83 -26.33
CA MET A 820 11.26 24.86 -25.31
C MET A 820 11.99 24.35 -24.05
N LEU A 821 11.79 23.08 -23.67
CA LEU A 821 12.46 22.48 -22.52
C LEU A 821 13.95 22.26 -22.80
N GLU A 822 14.31 21.81 -24.01
CA GLU A 822 15.70 21.70 -24.44
C GLU A 822 16.38 23.07 -24.51
N VAL A 823 15.68 24.08 -25.05
CA VAL A 823 16.17 25.46 -25.15
C VAL A 823 16.54 26.02 -23.79
N ILE A 824 15.76 25.78 -22.73
CA ILE A 824 16.08 26.25 -21.37
C ILE A 824 17.05 25.33 -20.60
N GLY A 825 17.58 24.28 -21.24
CA GLY A 825 18.57 23.36 -20.66
C GLY A 825 18.00 22.28 -19.75
N ALA A 826 16.78 21.81 -20.00
CA ALA A 826 16.25 20.60 -19.34
C ALA A 826 16.90 19.34 -19.92
N GLY A 827 18.01 18.87 -19.33
CA GLY A 827 18.73 17.66 -19.76
C GLY A 827 20.18 17.61 -19.24
N ILE A 828 20.88 16.48 -19.40
CA ILE A 828 22.27 16.32 -18.97
C ILE A 828 23.23 16.89 -20.04
N GLY A 829 24.11 17.81 -19.65
CA GLY A 829 25.38 18.04 -20.36
C GLY A 829 25.43 19.14 -21.43
N ARG A 830 24.51 20.10 -21.46
CA ARG A 830 24.64 21.31 -22.31
C ARG A 830 24.82 22.56 -21.46
N ASP A 831 25.80 23.39 -21.82
CA ASP A 831 26.00 24.72 -21.23
C ASP A 831 25.03 25.67 -21.95
N VAL A 832 23.97 26.09 -21.25
CA VAL A 832 22.83 26.79 -21.85
C VAL A 832 22.76 28.22 -21.35
N LYS A 833 22.42 29.14 -22.25
CA LYS A 833 22.17 30.56 -21.98
C LYS A 833 21.11 30.74 -20.88
N ASP A 834 21.23 31.75 -20.03
CA ASP A 834 20.26 32.01 -18.98
C ASP A 834 19.04 32.78 -19.51
N TYR A 835 18.01 32.04 -19.93
CA TYR A 835 16.76 32.59 -20.45
C TYR A 835 15.95 33.37 -19.42
N SER A 836 16.22 33.21 -18.12
CA SER A 836 15.56 34.01 -17.08
C SER A 836 15.96 35.48 -17.14
N VAL A 837 17.21 35.77 -17.52
CA VAL A 837 17.71 37.14 -17.69
C VAL A 837 17.12 37.77 -18.94
N GLU A 838 17.05 37.01 -20.04
CA GLU A 838 16.44 37.46 -21.29
C GLU A 838 14.95 37.78 -21.10
N TYR A 839 14.21 36.90 -20.42
CA TYR A 839 12.81 37.16 -20.09
C TYR A 839 12.66 38.41 -19.25
N LYS A 840 13.48 38.59 -18.20
CA LYS A 840 13.42 39.78 -17.34
C LYS A 840 13.64 41.09 -18.10
N ASN A 841 14.46 41.09 -19.15
CA ASN A 841 14.72 42.27 -19.98
C ASN A 841 13.76 42.40 -21.17
N SER A 842 12.92 41.40 -21.43
CA SER A 842 11.99 41.37 -22.57
C SER A 842 10.79 42.31 -22.40
N GLU A 843 10.25 42.79 -23.52
CA GLU A 843 9.00 43.54 -23.53
C GLU A 843 7.81 42.70 -23.03
N LEU A 844 7.86 41.38 -23.25
CA LEU A 844 6.85 40.43 -22.78
C LEU A 844 6.72 40.43 -21.25
N CYS A 845 7.85 40.41 -20.52
CA CYS A 845 7.84 40.49 -19.06
C CYS A 845 7.26 41.81 -18.55
N ARG A 846 7.61 42.94 -19.19
CA ARG A 846 7.04 44.25 -18.83
C ARG A 846 5.51 44.25 -19.00
N LYS A 847 5.02 43.80 -20.15
CA LYS A 847 3.58 43.73 -20.46
C LYS A 847 2.83 42.82 -19.50
N ASN A 848 3.39 41.64 -19.19
CA ASN A 848 2.79 40.70 -18.24
C ASN A 848 2.76 41.27 -16.82
N ARG A 849 3.82 42.00 -16.42
CA ARG A 849 3.88 42.64 -15.11
C ARG A 849 2.85 43.76 -14.99
N GLU A 850 2.72 44.62 -16.01
CA GLU A 850 1.68 45.65 -16.07
C GLU A 850 0.28 45.04 -15.96
N ARG A 851 -0.03 44.02 -16.77
CA ARG A 851 -1.30 43.30 -16.71
C ARG A 851 -1.56 42.65 -15.34
N THR A 852 -0.54 42.07 -14.72
CA THR A 852 -0.65 41.47 -13.39
C THR A 852 -0.96 42.53 -12.33
N LEU A 853 -0.34 43.71 -12.43
CA LEU A 853 -0.61 44.82 -11.51
C LEU A 853 -2.01 45.39 -11.68
N GLU A 854 -2.52 45.49 -12.92
CA GLU A 854 -3.92 45.86 -13.19
C GLU A 854 -4.91 44.89 -12.52
N LEU A 855 -4.66 43.58 -12.64
CA LEU A 855 -5.54 42.55 -12.06
C LEU A 855 -5.43 42.43 -10.54
N CYS A 856 -4.33 42.94 -9.95
CA CYS A 856 -4.19 43.07 -8.49
C CYS A 856 -5.04 44.22 -7.93
N GLU A 857 -5.51 45.15 -8.76
CA GLU A 857 -6.45 46.19 -8.31
C GLU A 857 -7.88 45.63 -8.24
N VAL A 858 -8.66 46.15 -7.29
CA VAL A 858 -10.03 45.69 -7.06
C VAL A 858 -10.94 46.21 -8.18
N SER A 859 -11.32 45.32 -9.10
CA SER A 859 -12.30 45.62 -10.16
C SER A 859 -13.74 45.46 -9.65
N ASN A 860 -14.67 46.26 -10.20
CA ASN A 860 -16.11 46.12 -9.96
C ASN A 860 -16.73 44.98 -10.79
N GLU A 861 -16.00 44.44 -11.77
CA GLU A 861 -16.47 43.33 -12.63
C GLU A 861 -16.47 41.98 -11.90
N PHE A 862 -15.63 41.82 -10.88
CA PHE A 862 -15.51 40.58 -10.12
C PHE A 862 -16.12 40.69 -8.72
N VAL A 863 -16.76 39.62 -8.27
CA VAL A 863 -17.26 39.55 -6.89
C VAL A 863 -16.08 39.42 -5.94
N ARG A 864 -16.10 40.26 -4.89
CA ARG A 864 -15.12 40.25 -3.81
C ARG A 864 -15.36 39.07 -2.89
N HIS A 865 -14.38 38.18 -2.76
CA HIS A 865 -14.51 36.98 -1.92
C HIS A 865 -14.59 37.31 -0.44
N SER A 866 -14.07 38.46 0.00
CA SER A 866 -14.26 38.99 1.36
C SER A 866 -15.73 39.16 1.77
N THR A 867 -16.63 39.38 0.80
CA THR A 867 -18.07 39.56 1.06
C THR A 867 -18.82 38.22 1.21
N LEU A 868 -18.23 37.13 0.75
CA LEU A 868 -18.78 35.79 0.83
C LEU A 868 -18.33 35.19 2.17
N ASN A 869 -19.15 35.29 3.21
CA ASN A 869 -18.88 34.78 4.56
C ASN A 869 -18.73 33.23 4.57
N TYR A 870 -17.61 32.70 4.07
CA TYR A 870 -17.36 31.28 4.02
C TYR A 870 -16.75 30.75 5.32
N ARG A 871 -17.24 29.60 5.77
CA ARG A 871 -16.55 28.75 6.75
C ARG A 871 -15.64 27.78 6.01
N SER A 872 -14.54 27.36 6.63
CA SER A 872 -13.61 26.38 6.04
C SER A 872 -14.28 25.06 5.63
N ILE A 873 -15.24 24.55 6.41
CA ILE A 873 -16.07 23.37 6.09
C ILE A 873 -17.49 23.80 5.73
N ALA A 874 -18.06 23.22 4.67
CA ALA A 874 -19.34 23.63 4.10
C ALA A 874 -20.57 23.30 4.93
N THR A 875 -20.61 22.09 5.46
CA THR A 875 -21.82 21.54 6.06
C THR A 875 -21.71 21.42 7.57
N GLY A 876 -22.85 21.35 8.24
CA GLY A 876 -22.90 21.17 9.69
C GLY A 876 -22.47 19.77 10.14
N PHE A 877 -22.18 19.63 11.43
CA PHE A 877 -21.72 18.39 12.06
C PHE A 877 -22.58 17.16 11.73
N TRP A 878 -23.91 17.29 11.83
CA TRP A 878 -24.83 16.16 11.62
C TRP A 878 -24.86 15.65 10.18
N ASN A 879 -24.76 16.56 9.20
CA ASN A 879 -24.65 16.16 7.80
C ASN A 879 -23.31 15.46 7.53
N GLN A 880 -22.21 15.99 8.08
CA GLN A 880 -20.90 15.35 7.98
C GLN A 880 -20.96 13.92 8.54
N LEU A 881 -21.48 13.76 9.76
CA LEU A 881 -21.61 12.47 10.43
C LEU A 881 -22.51 11.51 9.65
N GLY A 882 -23.64 11.97 9.11
CA GLY A 882 -24.57 11.15 8.33
C GLY A 882 -23.94 10.60 7.04
N GLN A 883 -23.30 11.47 6.24
CA GLN A 883 -22.64 11.06 5.00
C GLN A 883 -21.44 10.13 5.27
N LEU A 884 -20.65 10.43 6.30
CA LEU A 884 -19.52 9.60 6.71
C LEU A 884 -19.97 8.23 7.22
N SER A 885 -21.03 8.18 8.04
CA SER A 885 -21.56 6.92 8.56
C SER A 885 -22.09 6.05 7.41
N LYS A 886 -22.79 6.65 6.43
CA LYS A 886 -23.24 5.94 5.23
C LYS A 886 -22.06 5.40 4.41
N LYS A 887 -21.04 6.22 4.15
CA LYS A 887 -19.81 5.80 3.45
C LYS A 887 -19.16 4.63 4.18
N GLN A 888 -18.95 4.75 5.49
CA GLN A 888 -18.25 3.73 6.27
C GLN A 888 -19.01 2.41 6.34
N GLN A 889 -20.33 2.46 6.53
CA GLN A 889 -21.18 1.26 6.52
C GLN A 889 -21.14 0.53 5.18
N LEU A 890 -21.19 1.27 4.06
CA LEU A 890 -21.07 0.71 2.72
C LEU A 890 -19.69 0.09 2.48
N THR A 891 -18.61 0.78 2.87
CA THR A 891 -17.23 0.24 2.77
C THR A 891 -17.10 -1.05 3.56
N TYR A 892 -17.66 -1.11 4.77
CA TYR A 892 -17.66 -2.30 5.61
C TYR A 892 -18.47 -3.46 5.03
N TRP A 893 -19.62 -3.15 4.42
CA TRP A 893 -20.46 -4.15 3.77
C TRP A 893 -19.79 -4.74 2.52
N ARG A 894 -19.17 -3.88 1.70
CA ARG A 894 -18.50 -4.26 0.45
C ARG A 894 -17.10 -4.83 0.63
N ASN A 895 -16.57 -4.82 1.86
CA ASN A 895 -15.36 -5.54 2.24
C ASN A 895 -15.71 -6.82 3.03
N PRO A 896 -16.21 -7.87 2.36
CA PRO A 896 -16.62 -9.10 3.05
C PRO A 896 -15.45 -9.76 3.76
N GLN A 897 -14.20 -9.59 3.29
CA GLN A 897 -13.03 -10.22 3.91
C GLN A 897 -12.85 -9.81 5.38
N TYR A 898 -13.28 -8.61 5.76
CA TYR A 898 -13.21 -8.15 7.15
C TYR A 898 -14.37 -8.70 8.01
N ASN A 899 -15.63 -8.43 7.61
CA ASN A 899 -16.80 -8.74 8.44
C ASN A 899 -17.28 -10.18 8.30
N PHE A 900 -17.31 -10.74 7.08
CA PHE A 900 -17.78 -12.11 6.83
C PHE A 900 -16.88 -13.13 7.52
N MET A 901 -15.58 -12.86 7.57
CA MET A 901 -14.61 -13.70 8.25
C MET A 901 -14.91 -13.80 9.75
N ARG A 902 -15.21 -12.69 10.43
CA ARG A 902 -15.59 -12.72 11.85
C ARG A 902 -16.94 -13.42 12.08
N MET A 903 -17.94 -13.11 11.26
CA MET A 903 -19.26 -13.76 11.31
C MET A 903 -19.18 -15.28 11.09
N PHE A 904 -18.21 -15.75 10.30
CA PHE A 904 -17.97 -17.17 10.06
C PHE A 904 -17.14 -17.82 11.18
N LEU A 905 -16.04 -17.20 11.60
CA LEU A 905 -15.09 -17.78 12.56
C LEU A 905 -15.63 -17.84 13.99
N PHE A 906 -16.39 -16.84 14.42
CA PHE A 906 -16.80 -16.74 15.82
C PHE A 906 -17.78 -17.86 16.22
N PRO A 907 -18.82 -18.20 15.41
CA PRO A 907 -19.60 -19.41 15.66
C PRO A 907 -18.75 -20.68 15.76
N ILE A 908 -17.73 -20.82 14.91
CA ILE A 908 -16.82 -21.97 14.94
C ILE A 908 -16.07 -22.02 16.27
N PHE A 909 -15.53 -20.89 16.74
CA PHE A 909 -14.91 -20.80 18.07
C PHE A 909 -15.88 -21.16 19.18
N ALA A 910 -17.10 -20.63 19.14
CA ALA A 910 -18.13 -20.91 20.14
C ALA A 910 -18.50 -22.40 20.18
N VAL A 911 -18.60 -23.07 19.03
CA VAL A 911 -18.83 -24.53 18.98
C VAL A 911 -17.64 -25.30 19.53
N ILE A 912 -16.40 -24.93 19.18
CA ILE A 912 -15.19 -25.61 19.69
C ILE A 912 -15.12 -25.45 21.22
N PHE A 913 -15.31 -24.23 21.72
CA PHE A 913 -15.29 -23.91 23.14
C PHE A 913 -16.42 -24.61 23.88
N GLY A 914 -17.64 -24.50 23.38
CA GLY A 914 -18.83 -25.12 23.94
C GLY A 914 -18.75 -26.64 23.98
N THR A 915 -18.29 -27.30 22.91
CA THR A 915 -18.14 -28.77 22.89
C THR A 915 -17.00 -29.27 23.79
N THR A 916 -15.90 -28.52 23.89
CA THR A 916 -14.79 -28.87 24.79
C THR A 916 -15.22 -28.85 26.26
N PHE A 917 -16.17 -27.97 26.59
CA PHE A 917 -16.69 -27.76 27.95
C PHE A 917 -18.15 -28.20 28.10
N TYR A 918 -18.60 -29.13 27.24
CA TYR A 918 -20.00 -29.48 27.11
C TYR A 918 -20.61 -29.88 28.47
N GLN A 919 -21.56 -29.07 28.94
CA GLN A 919 -22.25 -29.24 30.22
C GLN A 919 -21.31 -29.57 31.40
N LEU A 920 -20.16 -28.90 31.47
CA LEU A 920 -19.20 -29.12 32.55
C LEU A 920 -19.80 -28.69 33.90
N SER A 921 -19.80 -29.59 34.88
CA SER A 921 -20.35 -29.28 36.22
C SER A 921 -19.37 -28.47 37.09
N ALA A 922 -19.89 -27.55 37.92
CA ALA A 922 -19.11 -26.75 38.86
C ALA A 922 -18.73 -27.48 40.17
N ALA A 923 -18.63 -28.81 40.16
CA ALA A 923 -18.54 -29.64 41.37
C ALA A 923 -17.15 -29.69 42.04
N SER A 924 -16.12 -29.13 41.41
CA SER A 924 -14.76 -29.15 41.99
C SER A 924 -13.95 -27.92 41.62
N VAL A 925 -12.93 -27.61 42.44
CA VAL A 925 -12.01 -26.49 42.21
C VAL A 925 -11.37 -26.57 40.82
N LYS A 926 -11.00 -27.78 40.36
CA LYS A 926 -10.44 -27.99 39.02
C LYS A 926 -11.43 -27.55 37.93
N LYS A 927 -12.69 -27.97 38.03
CA LYS A 927 -13.74 -27.65 37.05
C LYS A 927 -14.12 -26.16 37.07
N ILE A 928 -14.24 -25.54 38.25
CA ILE A 928 -14.51 -24.11 38.40
C ILE A 928 -13.39 -23.27 37.78
N ASN A 929 -12.12 -23.60 38.07
CA ASN A 929 -10.99 -22.92 37.47
C ASN A 929 -10.98 -23.07 35.94
N SER A 930 -11.42 -24.21 35.41
CA SER A 930 -11.59 -24.41 33.97
C SER A 930 -12.71 -23.54 33.37
N HIS A 931 -13.85 -23.33 34.03
CA HIS A 931 -14.86 -22.36 33.56
C HIS A 931 -14.34 -20.92 33.56
N ILE A 932 -13.64 -20.50 34.61
CA ILE A 932 -13.01 -19.16 34.65
C ILE A 932 -11.96 -19.04 33.53
N GLY A 933 -11.19 -20.10 33.31
CA GLY A 933 -10.23 -20.20 32.21
C GLY A 933 -10.87 -20.11 30.83
N LEU A 934 -12.07 -20.69 30.66
CA LEU A 934 -12.85 -20.58 29.43
C LEU A 934 -13.29 -19.14 29.16
N ILE A 935 -13.92 -18.47 30.13
CA ILE A 935 -14.34 -17.08 29.99
C ILE A 935 -13.14 -16.19 29.66
N TYR A 936 -12.01 -16.38 30.36
CA TYR A 936 -10.75 -15.71 30.07
C TYR A 936 -10.28 -15.98 28.64
N ASN A 937 -10.28 -17.24 28.19
CA ASN A 937 -9.82 -17.63 26.86
C ASN A 937 -10.70 -17.02 25.76
N SER A 938 -12.02 -17.05 25.94
CA SER A 938 -12.98 -16.48 25.01
C SER A 938 -12.82 -14.96 24.89
N MET A 939 -12.60 -14.27 26.01
CA MET A 939 -12.27 -12.84 26.00
C MET A 939 -10.92 -12.56 25.33
N ASP A 940 -9.86 -13.28 25.70
CA ASP A 940 -8.52 -13.08 25.11
C ASP A 940 -8.58 -13.25 23.60
N PHE A 941 -9.12 -14.38 23.16
CA PHE A 941 -9.11 -14.77 21.76
C PHE A 941 -9.94 -13.84 20.88
N ILE A 942 -11.19 -13.60 21.27
CA ILE A 942 -12.09 -12.71 20.53
C ILE A 942 -11.58 -11.26 20.59
N GLY A 943 -11.03 -10.82 21.72
CA GLY A 943 -10.43 -9.49 21.87
C GLY A 943 -9.23 -9.28 20.95
N VAL A 944 -8.28 -10.22 20.93
CA VAL A 944 -7.08 -10.16 20.09
C VAL A 944 -7.41 -10.19 18.60
N VAL A 945 -8.34 -11.07 18.17
CA VAL A 945 -8.76 -11.12 16.76
C VAL A 945 -9.34 -9.78 16.31
N ASN A 946 -10.18 -9.14 17.13
CA ASN A 946 -10.74 -7.82 16.81
C ASN A 946 -9.67 -6.71 16.80
N LEU A 947 -8.77 -6.71 17.78
CA LEU A 947 -7.64 -5.77 17.87
C LEU A 947 -6.75 -5.80 16.60
N MET A 948 -6.48 -6.99 16.07
CA MET A 948 -5.55 -7.16 14.95
C MET A 948 -6.21 -6.92 13.60
N THR A 949 -7.39 -7.46 13.37
CA THR A 949 -8.04 -7.41 12.04
C THR A 949 -8.49 -6.00 11.64
N VAL A 950 -8.76 -5.11 12.62
CA VAL A 950 -9.18 -3.73 12.35
C VAL A 950 -8.03 -2.82 11.87
N LEU A 951 -6.78 -3.21 12.12
CA LEU A 951 -5.59 -2.41 11.79
C LEU A 951 -5.44 -2.18 10.29
N GLU A 952 -5.58 -3.22 9.48
CA GLU A 952 -5.40 -3.16 8.02
C GLU A 952 -6.44 -2.23 7.37
N VAL A 953 -7.72 -2.43 7.73
CA VAL A 953 -8.84 -1.64 7.20
C VAL A 953 -8.70 -0.17 7.60
N THR A 954 -8.36 0.11 8.86
CA THR A 954 -8.25 1.49 9.35
C THR A 954 -7.00 2.18 8.80
N CYS A 955 -5.88 1.47 8.62
CA CYS A 955 -4.68 2.02 8.00
C CYS A 955 -4.91 2.41 6.52
N ALA A 956 -5.68 1.61 5.77
CA ALA A 956 -6.04 1.90 4.39
C ALA A 956 -6.91 3.16 4.28
N GLU A 957 -7.98 3.26 5.08
CA GLU A 957 -8.87 4.43 5.07
C GLU A 957 -8.21 5.69 5.64
N ARG A 958 -7.18 5.56 6.50
CA ARG A 958 -6.41 6.70 7.02
C ARG A 958 -5.78 7.55 5.91
N ALA A 959 -5.30 6.95 4.82
CA ALA A 959 -4.75 7.69 3.69
C ALA A 959 -5.83 8.54 3.00
N VAL A 960 -7.03 7.96 2.82
CA VAL A 960 -8.20 8.64 2.26
C VAL A 960 -8.65 9.79 3.17
N PHE A 961 -8.69 9.55 4.49
CA PHE A 961 -8.98 10.57 5.51
C PHE A 961 -8.04 11.77 5.41
N TYR A 962 -6.73 11.56 5.28
CA TYR A 962 -5.78 12.66 5.17
C TYR A 962 -6.02 13.50 3.91
N ARG A 963 -6.26 12.87 2.76
CA ARG A 963 -6.59 13.58 1.52
C ARG A 963 -7.87 14.40 1.68
N GLU A 964 -8.95 13.77 2.14
CA GLU A 964 -10.27 14.42 2.31
C GLU A 964 -10.22 15.57 3.33
N ARG A 965 -9.40 15.45 4.38
CA ARG A 965 -9.18 16.52 5.35
C ARG A 965 -8.41 17.70 4.76
N MET A 966 -7.40 17.45 3.91
CA MET A 966 -6.66 18.52 3.23
C MET A 966 -7.55 19.32 2.27
N SER A 967 -8.58 18.69 1.70
CA SER A 967 -9.60 19.34 0.86
C SER A 967 -10.84 19.81 1.65
N ASN A 968 -10.76 19.89 2.99
CA ASN A 968 -11.80 20.40 3.88
C ASN A 968 -13.20 19.74 3.76
N TYR A 969 -13.26 18.42 3.51
CA TYR A 969 -14.54 17.70 3.42
C TYR A 969 -15.30 17.70 4.76
N TYR A 970 -14.60 17.39 5.85
CA TYR A 970 -15.18 17.21 7.19
C TYR A 970 -14.13 17.33 8.29
N GLY A 971 -14.59 17.48 9.54
CA GLY A 971 -13.73 17.52 10.73
C GLY A 971 -13.35 16.14 11.28
N PRO A 972 -12.31 16.04 12.15
CA PRO A 972 -11.90 14.76 12.74
C PRO A 972 -12.96 14.08 13.61
N LEU A 973 -13.84 14.85 14.28
CA LEU A 973 -14.85 14.30 15.19
C LEU A 973 -15.95 13.51 14.46
N PRO A 974 -16.63 14.04 13.41
CA PRO A 974 -17.56 13.27 12.59
C PRO A 974 -16.96 11.96 12.05
N TYR A 975 -15.69 11.99 11.61
CA TYR A 975 -15.00 10.80 11.10
C TYR A 975 -14.76 9.74 12.17
N SER A 976 -14.29 10.16 13.35
CA SER A 976 -14.11 9.24 14.48
C SER A 976 -15.43 8.57 14.89
N LEU A 977 -16.52 9.35 14.92
CA LEU A 977 -17.85 8.83 15.27
C LEU A 977 -18.45 7.95 14.17
N SER A 978 -18.18 8.22 12.89
CA SER A 978 -18.66 7.34 11.82
C SER A 978 -18.00 5.96 11.85
N LEU A 979 -16.72 5.88 12.21
CA LEU A 979 -16.05 4.59 12.41
C LEU A 979 -16.72 3.79 13.53
N TRP A 980 -17.10 4.48 14.61
CA TRP A 980 -17.85 3.88 15.71
C TRP A 980 -19.23 3.36 15.27
N PHE A 981 -20.03 4.17 14.56
CA PHE A 981 -21.34 3.75 14.07
C PHE A 981 -21.28 2.59 13.07
N ALA A 982 -20.21 2.49 12.28
CA ALA A 982 -20.06 1.40 11.31
C ALA A 982 -19.75 0.07 11.98
N GLU A 983 -19.04 0.05 13.11
CA GLU A 983 -18.67 -1.18 13.83
C GLU A 983 -19.84 -1.79 14.61
N ILE A 984 -20.76 -0.97 15.15
CA ILE A 984 -21.83 -1.44 16.06
C ILE A 984 -22.64 -2.62 15.48
N PRO A 985 -23.22 -2.55 14.26
CA PRO A 985 -24.11 -3.61 13.79
C PRO A 985 -23.39 -4.96 13.65
N TYR A 986 -22.16 -4.94 13.14
CA TYR A 986 -21.36 -6.15 12.94
C TYR A 986 -20.91 -6.74 14.27
N LEU A 987 -20.45 -5.91 15.22
CA LEU A 987 -20.07 -6.38 16.54
C LEU A 987 -21.25 -7.03 17.26
N VAL A 988 -22.43 -6.41 17.24
CA VAL A 988 -23.64 -6.96 17.87
C VAL A 988 -23.98 -8.34 17.30
N VAL A 989 -24.03 -8.49 15.97
CA VAL A 989 -24.34 -9.78 15.33
C VAL A 989 -23.31 -10.84 15.70
N VAL A 990 -22.03 -10.52 15.56
CA VAL A 990 -20.93 -11.46 15.81
C VAL A 990 -20.90 -11.92 17.27
N ILE A 991 -21.15 -11.00 18.22
CA ILE A 991 -21.18 -11.32 19.66
C ILE A 991 -22.42 -12.16 20.02
N ILE A 992 -23.58 -11.85 19.47
CA ILE A 992 -24.78 -12.67 19.67
C ILE A 992 -24.53 -14.10 19.19
N LEU A 993 -23.96 -14.26 17.99
CA LEU A 993 -23.66 -15.58 17.44
C LEU A 993 -22.66 -16.35 18.31
N PHE A 994 -21.62 -15.69 18.81
CA PHE A 994 -20.61 -16.31 19.66
C PHE A 994 -21.16 -16.70 21.04
N VAL A 995 -21.66 -15.70 21.78
CA VAL A 995 -22.07 -15.85 23.19
C VAL A 995 -23.25 -16.80 23.30
N THR A 996 -24.23 -16.72 22.40
CA THR A 996 -25.40 -17.61 22.47
C THR A 996 -24.97 -19.08 22.35
N ILE A 997 -24.10 -19.40 21.40
CA ILE A 997 -23.65 -20.78 21.20
C ILE A 997 -22.80 -21.26 22.38
N GLU A 998 -21.82 -20.46 22.82
CA GLU A 998 -20.93 -20.84 23.92
C GLU A 998 -21.71 -21.00 25.24
N TYR A 999 -22.54 -20.03 25.59
CA TYR A 999 -23.24 -19.96 26.87
C TYR A 999 -24.10 -21.20 27.11
N TRP A 1000 -24.91 -21.58 26.12
CA TRP A 1000 -25.83 -22.71 26.23
C TRP A 1000 -25.13 -24.08 26.09
N LEU A 1001 -24.07 -24.20 25.28
CA LEU A 1001 -23.32 -25.45 25.18
C LEU A 1001 -22.52 -25.78 26.45
N VAL A 1002 -21.95 -24.77 27.10
CA VAL A 1002 -21.21 -24.94 28.37
C VAL A 1002 -22.16 -25.26 29.52
N GLY A 1003 -23.42 -24.82 29.46
CA GLY A 1003 -24.41 -25.01 30.53
C GLY A 1003 -24.27 -23.99 31.65
N TRP A 1004 -24.08 -22.71 31.30
CA TRP A 1004 -24.12 -21.59 32.25
C TRP A 1004 -25.54 -21.25 32.71
N SER A 1005 -25.68 -20.30 33.66
CA SER A 1005 -26.95 -20.00 34.36
C SER A 1005 -28.17 -19.87 33.42
N ASP A 1006 -29.26 -20.60 33.70
CA ASP A 1006 -30.50 -20.54 32.90
C ASP A 1006 -31.29 -19.23 33.05
N ASN A 1007 -30.83 -18.32 33.92
CA ASN A 1007 -31.47 -17.03 34.15
C ASN A 1007 -31.26 -16.07 32.96
N ALA A 1008 -32.37 -15.59 32.38
CA ALA A 1008 -32.34 -14.63 31.28
C ALA A 1008 -31.58 -13.33 31.62
N GLY A 1009 -31.67 -12.85 32.85
CA GLY A 1009 -30.96 -11.63 33.28
C GLY A 1009 -29.44 -11.78 33.25
N ASP A 1010 -28.93 -12.97 33.62
CA ASP A 1010 -27.50 -13.28 33.63
C ASP A 1010 -26.96 -13.45 32.21
N PHE A 1011 -27.75 -14.05 31.32
CA PHE A 1011 -27.43 -14.15 29.89
C PHE A 1011 -27.30 -12.77 29.23
N PHE A 1012 -28.30 -11.89 29.37
CA PHE A 1012 -28.25 -10.55 28.75
C PHE A 1012 -27.14 -9.67 29.35
N PHE A 1013 -26.86 -9.81 30.65
CA PHE A 1013 -25.73 -9.13 31.27
C PHE A 1013 -24.40 -9.64 30.73
N PHE A 1014 -24.23 -10.96 30.61
CA PHE A 1014 -23.04 -11.58 30.02
C PHE A 1014 -22.83 -11.06 28.59
N LEU A 1015 -23.87 -11.09 27.77
CA LEU A 1015 -23.87 -10.61 26.39
C LEU A 1015 -23.43 -9.14 26.30
N PHE A 1016 -23.99 -8.26 27.14
CA PHE A 1016 -23.68 -6.83 27.11
C PHE A 1016 -22.25 -6.52 27.59
N VAL A 1017 -21.78 -7.16 28.66
CA VAL A 1017 -20.40 -6.99 29.15
C VAL A 1017 -19.39 -7.52 28.12
N PHE A 1018 -19.67 -8.66 27.51
CA PHE A 1018 -18.83 -9.21 26.44
C PHE A 1018 -18.78 -8.24 25.24
N TYR A 1019 -19.92 -7.64 24.87
CA TYR A 1019 -19.96 -6.58 23.85
C TYR A 1019 -19.11 -5.35 24.19
N LEU A 1020 -19.21 -4.84 25.41
CA LEU A 1020 -18.41 -3.69 25.86
C LEU A 1020 -16.91 -4.00 25.79
N TYR A 1021 -16.50 -5.21 26.20
CA TYR A 1021 -15.12 -5.63 26.16
C TYR A 1021 -14.60 -5.77 24.73
N THR A 1022 -15.31 -6.53 23.88
CA THR A 1022 -14.89 -6.75 22.49
C THR A 1022 -14.88 -5.45 21.69
N SER A 1023 -15.84 -4.56 21.90
CA SER A 1023 -15.85 -3.24 21.25
C SER A 1023 -14.69 -2.36 21.73
N ALA A 1024 -14.36 -2.37 23.03
CA ALA A 1024 -13.18 -1.66 23.55
C ALA A 1024 -11.88 -2.17 22.89
N CYS A 1025 -11.75 -3.49 22.71
CA CYS A 1025 -10.64 -4.09 21.95
C CYS A 1025 -10.58 -3.57 20.52
N THR A 1026 -11.70 -3.56 19.77
CA THR A 1026 -11.73 -3.01 18.40
C THR A 1026 -11.26 -1.55 18.36
N TYR A 1027 -11.73 -0.71 19.28
CA TYR A 1027 -11.38 0.71 19.30
C TYR A 1027 -9.93 0.98 19.71
N VAL A 1028 -9.37 0.15 20.59
CA VAL A 1028 -7.92 0.21 20.88
C VAL A 1028 -7.10 -0.13 19.63
N GLY A 1029 -7.55 -1.08 18.81
CA GLY A 1029 -6.90 -1.41 17.53
C GLY A 1029 -6.97 -0.24 16.54
N GLN A 1030 -8.14 0.40 16.42
CA GLN A 1030 -8.30 1.62 15.63
C GLN A 1030 -7.41 2.75 16.14
N TRP A 1031 -7.33 2.95 17.46
CA TRP A 1031 -6.47 3.98 18.06
C TRP A 1031 -5.00 3.76 17.70
N MET A 1032 -4.49 2.54 17.80
CA MET A 1032 -3.10 2.22 17.43
C MET A 1032 -2.83 2.42 15.94
N SER A 1033 -3.81 2.13 15.07
CA SER A 1033 -3.69 2.37 13.62
C SER A 1033 -3.49 3.84 13.27
N VAL A 1034 -4.08 4.76 14.03
CA VAL A 1034 -3.94 6.20 13.80
C VAL A 1034 -2.70 6.73 14.52
N LEU A 1035 -2.41 6.23 15.72
CA LEU A 1035 -1.30 6.69 16.55
C LEU A 1035 0.07 6.33 15.96
N MET A 1036 0.20 5.15 15.36
CA MET A 1036 1.48 4.62 14.87
C MET A 1036 1.76 5.01 13.41
N PRO A 1037 3.03 5.21 13.02
CA PRO A 1037 3.37 5.75 11.69
C PRO A 1037 3.05 4.78 10.56
N ASN A 1038 3.28 3.48 10.77
CA ASN A 1038 3.05 2.44 9.77
C ASN A 1038 2.36 1.22 10.40
N GLU A 1039 1.78 0.38 9.53
CA GLU A 1039 1.04 -0.82 9.93
C GLU A 1039 1.91 -1.82 10.70
N LYS A 1040 3.20 -1.95 10.35
CA LYS A 1040 4.14 -2.87 11.02
C LYS A 1040 4.33 -2.49 12.49
N VAL A 1041 4.60 -1.22 12.77
CA VAL A 1041 4.79 -0.69 14.12
C VAL A 1041 3.49 -0.75 14.92
N ALA A 1042 2.35 -0.50 14.26
CA ALA A 1042 1.03 -0.67 14.88
C ALA A 1042 0.79 -2.12 15.34
N ASN A 1043 1.12 -3.12 14.50
CA ASN A 1043 1.02 -4.53 14.86
C ASN A 1043 1.90 -4.90 16.07
N VAL A 1044 3.12 -4.34 16.16
CA VAL A 1044 4.01 -4.54 17.32
C VAL A 1044 3.40 -3.96 18.60
N ALA A 1045 2.94 -2.71 18.54
CA ALA A 1045 2.33 -2.03 19.68
C ALA A 1045 1.06 -2.74 20.18
N VAL A 1046 0.17 -3.15 19.27
CA VAL A 1046 -1.06 -3.89 19.60
C VAL A 1046 -0.73 -5.26 20.19
N GLY A 1047 0.31 -5.94 19.67
CA GLY A 1047 0.82 -7.18 20.23
C GLY A 1047 1.19 -7.01 21.70
N ALA A 1048 2.05 -6.05 22.02
CA ALA A 1048 2.47 -5.75 23.38
C ALA A 1048 1.30 -5.34 24.30
N LEU A 1049 0.38 -4.49 23.82
CA LEU A 1049 -0.76 -4.03 24.61
C LEU A 1049 -1.74 -5.18 24.93
N SER A 1050 -1.99 -6.06 23.96
CA SER A 1050 -2.80 -7.25 24.19
C SER A 1050 -2.16 -8.18 25.25
N CYS A 1051 -0.82 -8.24 25.34
CA CYS A 1051 -0.13 -9.00 26.38
C CYS A 1051 -0.45 -8.45 27.78
N LEU A 1052 -0.46 -7.12 27.91
CA LEU A 1052 -0.81 -6.46 29.17
C LEU A 1052 -2.27 -6.71 29.55
N PHE A 1053 -3.20 -6.67 28.58
CA PHE A 1053 -4.61 -6.99 28.83
C PHE A 1053 -4.76 -8.40 29.40
N ASN A 1054 -4.04 -9.39 28.86
CA ASN A 1054 -4.13 -10.77 29.35
C ASN A 1054 -3.51 -10.96 30.72
N LEU A 1055 -2.32 -10.39 30.92
CA LEU A 1055 -1.54 -10.57 32.14
C LEU A 1055 -2.25 -10.00 33.37
N PHE A 1056 -2.93 -8.86 33.21
CA PHE A 1056 -3.67 -8.19 34.28
C PHE A 1056 -5.17 -8.50 34.28
N SER A 1057 -5.63 -9.48 33.49
CA SER A 1057 -7.04 -9.92 33.46
C SER A 1057 -7.54 -10.46 34.80
N GLY A 1058 -6.66 -11.09 35.59
CA GLY A 1058 -6.98 -11.69 36.89
C GLY A 1058 -7.11 -13.23 36.88
N TYR A 1059 -7.08 -13.89 35.71
CA TYR A 1059 -7.06 -15.36 35.64
C TYR A 1059 -5.66 -15.95 35.87
N LEU A 1060 -4.67 -15.46 35.11
CA LEU A 1060 -3.30 -15.97 35.12
C LEU A 1060 -2.60 -15.74 36.46
N LEU A 1061 -2.83 -14.59 37.07
CA LEU A 1061 -2.47 -14.27 38.44
C LEU A 1061 -3.64 -13.51 39.10
N PRO A 1062 -4.27 -14.07 40.14
CA PRO A 1062 -5.35 -13.38 40.85
C PRO A 1062 -4.89 -12.09 41.51
N ARG A 1063 -5.79 -11.10 41.58
CA ARG A 1063 -5.51 -9.77 42.15
C ARG A 1063 -5.07 -9.81 43.62
N THR A 1064 -5.55 -10.81 44.37
CA THR A 1064 -5.19 -11.05 45.76
C THR A 1064 -3.70 -11.42 45.90
N ALA A 1065 -3.21 -12.27 44.98
CA ALA A 1065 -1.84 -12.76 44.92
C ALA A 1065 -0.82 -11.75 44.35
N MET A 1066 -1.27 -10.72 43.62
CA MET A 1066 -0.40 -9.64 43.14
C MET A 1066 0.26 -8.88 44.30
N ARG A 1067 1.48 -8.35 44.13
CA ARG A 1067 2.12 -7.46 45.12
C ARG A 1067 1.56 -6.04 45.05
N ARG A 1068 1.55 -5.32 46.18
CA ARG A 1068 0.89 -4.00 46.32
C ARG A 1068 1.32 -2.95 45.27
N GLY A 1069 2.60 -2.92 44.87
CA GLY A 1069 3.16 -1.86 44.01
C GLY A 1069 2.55 -1.76 42.60
N TYR A 1070 2.04 -2.85 42.03
CA TYR A 1070 1.48 -2.88 40.67
C TYR A 1070 0.01 -3.29 40.62
N LYS A 1071 -0.66 -3.47 41.77
CA LYS A 1071 -2.11 -3.76 41.81
C LYS A 1071 -2.94 -2.70 41.10
N TRP A 1072 -2.49 -1.44 41.12
CA TRP A 1072 -3.23 -0.33 40.51
C TRP A 1072 -3.36 -0.46 38.98
N PHE A 1073 -2.46 -1.19 38.32
CA PHE A 1073 -2.51 -1.38 36.88
C PHE A 1073 -3.77 -2.13 36.42
N THR A 1074 -4.33 -2.98 37.29
CA THR A 1074 -5.62 -3.66 37.04
C THR A 1074 -6.77 -2.67 36.79
N TYR A 1075 -6.69 -1.44 37.32
CA TYR A 1075 -7.72 -0.42 37.10
C TYR A 1075 -7.68 0.22 35.71
N LEU A 1076 -6.59 0.08 34.96
CA LEU A 1076 -6.47 0.58 33.59
C LEU A 1076 -6.88 -0.46 32.54
N MET A 1077 -7.05 -1.72 32.94
CA MET A 1077 -7.13 -2.85 32.00
C MET A 1077 -8.58 -3.27 31.80
N PRO A 1078 -9.14 -3.18 30.58
CA PRO A 1078 -10.55 -3.52 30.32
C PRO A 1078 -10.86 -5.00 30.59
N SER A 1079 -9.88 -5.88 30.39
CA SER A 1079 -9.98 -7.32 30.67
C SER A 1079 -10.23 -7.64 32.14
N SER A 1080 -9.67 -6.85 33.08
CA SER A 1080 -9.83 -7.08 34.52
C SER A 1080 -11.26 -6.85 34.97
N TYR A 1081 -11.87 -5.74 34.52
CA TYR A 1081 -13.27 -5.42 34.79
C TYR A 1081 -14.21 -6.44 34.17
N SER A 1082 -13.93 -6.82 32.92
CA SER A 1082 -14.78 -7.72 32.15
C SER A 1082 -14.79 -9.13 32.75
N LEU A 1083 -13.62 -9.69 33.08
CA LEU A 1083 -13.53 -11.02 33.68
C LEU A 1083 -14.21 -11.06 35.06
N ALA A 1084 -13.98 -10.04 35.90
CA ALA A 1084 -14.61 -9.94 37.21
C ALA A 1084 -16.15 -9.84 37.11
N ALA A 1085 -16.67 -9.12 36.13
CA ALA A 1085 -18.11 -8.98 35.90
C ALA A 1085 -18.75 -10.28 35.38
N LEU A 1086 -18.12 -10.95 34.41
CA LEU A 1086 -18.64 -12.18 33.81
C LEU A 1086 -18.60 -13.36 34.79
N VAL A 1087 -17.48 -13.56 35.49
CA VAL A 1087 -17.34 -14.61 36.52
C VAL A 1087 -18.25 -14.33 37.71
N GLY A 1088 -18.36 -13.06 38.11
CA GLY A 1088 -19.24 -12.63 39.19
C GLY A 1088 -20.72 -12.90 38.91
N VAL A 1089 -21.17 -12.80 37.65
CA VAL A 1089 -22.54 -13.19 37.28
C VAL A 1089 -22.74 -14.70 37.28
N GLN A 1090 -21.78 -15.47 36.76
CA GLN A 1090 -21.99 -16.92 36.59
C GLN A 1090 -21.87 -17.71 37.90
N PHE A 1091 -21.00 -17.29 38.80
CA PHE A 1091 -20.68 -18.07 40.00
C PHE A 1091 -20.81 -17.28 41.30
N GLY A 1092 -21.10 -15.97 41.22
CA GLY A 1092 -21.13 -15.11 42.39
C GLY A 1092 -22.25 -15.44 43.40
N ASP A 1093 -23.35 -16.02 42.92
CA ASP A 1093 -24.49 -16.39 43.75
C ASP A 1093 -24.58 -17.91 43.98
N ASN A 1094 -23.61 -18.70 43.50
CA ASN A 1094 -23.62 -20.16 43.62
C ASN A 1094 -23.23 -20.61 45.06
N GLN A 1095 -24.16 -21.30 45.73
CA GLN A 1095 -24.05 -21.79 47.10
C GLN A 1095 -23.56 -23.25 47.22
N ASP A 1096 -23.21 -23.90 46.10
CA ASP A 1096 -22.66 -25.26 46.11
C ASP A 1096 -21.39 -25.35 46.98
N ILE A 1097 -21.26 -26.42 47.76
CA ILE A 1097 -20.13 -26.63 48.67
C ILE A 1097 -19.02 -27.40 47.94
N ILE A 1098 -17.81 -26.85 47.96
CA ILE A 1098 -16.61 -27.46 47.37
C ILE A 1098 -15.51 -27.65 48.42
N ALA A 1099 -14.77 -28.75 48.27
CA ALA A 1099 -13.57 -29.01 49.07
C ALA A 1099 -12.36 -28.32 48.45
N VAL A 1100 -11.75 -27.39 49.18
CA VAL A 1100 -10.55 -26.66 48.77
C VAL A 1100 -9.38 -27.13 49.61
N THR A 1101 -8.40 -27.80 48.97
CA THR A 1101 -7.17 -28.24 49.63
C THR A 1101 -6.09 -27.19 49.44
N SER A 1102 -5.63 -26.58 50.53
CA SER A 1102 -4.49 -25.65 50.54
C SER A 1102 -3.42 -26.20 51.47
N GLY A 1103 -2.29 -26.63 50.90
CA GLY A 1103 -1.24 -27.32 51.66
C GLY A 1103 -1.72 -28.69 52.19
N SER A 1104 -1.65 -28.89 53.51
CA SER A 1104 -2.10 -30.12 54.19
C SER A 1104 -3.54 -30.06 54.72
N THR A 1105 -4.22 -28.91 54.60
CA THR A 1105 -5.57 -28.68 55.14
C THR A 1105 -6.62 -28.62 54.02
N THR A 1106 -7.70 -29.39 54.16
CA THR A 1106 -8.86 -29.35 53.27
C THR A 1106 -10.01 -28.63 53.97
N THR A 1107 -10.44 -27.49 53.40
CA THR A 1107 -11.54 -26.68 53.94
C THR A 1107 -12.73 -26.71 52.98
N ASN A 1108 -13.93 -26.93 53.51
CA ASN A 1108 -15.16 -26.83 52.74
C ASN A 1108 -15.65 -25.39 52.73
N MET A 1109 -15.91 -24.84 51.55
CA MET A 1109 -16.46 -23.49 51.37
C MET A 1109 -17.42 -23.45 50.17
N THR A 1110 -18.29 -22.44 50.13
CA THR A 1110 -19.18 -22.25 48.97
C THR A 1110 -18.39 -21.75 47.75
N VAL A 1111 -18.89 -22.03 46.55
CA VAL A 1111 -18.29 -21.54 45.30
C VAL A 1111 -18.18 -20.01 45.30
N ALA A 1112 -19.25 -19.31 45.70
CA ALA A 1112 -19.26 -17.86 45.83
C ALA A 1112 -18.13 -17.34 46.75
N HIS A 1113 -17.94 -17.98 47.91
CA HIS A 1113 -16.90 -17.60 48.87
C HIS A 1113 -15.49 -17.89 48.37
N TYR A 1114 -15.29 -19.01 47.67
CA TYR A 1114 -14.01 -19.35 47.03
C TYR A 1114 -13.59 -18.30 46.00
N ILE A 1115 -14.52 -17.84 45.17
CA ILE A 1115 -14.26 -16.83 44.14
C ILE A 1115 -13.94 -15.47 44.76
N GLU A 1116 -14.67 -15.07 45.80
CA GLU A 1116 -14.40 -13.82 46.50
C GLU A 1116 -13.01 -13.82 47.16
N ILE A 1117 -12.64 -14.88 47.88
CA ILE A 1117 -11.33 -14.98 48.55
C ILE A 1117 -10.18 -15.12 47.56
N THR A 1118 -10.34 -15.97 46.54
CA THR A 1118 -9.23 -16.32 45.66
C THR A 1118 -9.00 -15.26 44.59
N TYR A 1119 -10.07 -14.70 44.01
CA TYR A 1119 -9.99 -13.79 42.87
C TYR A 1119 -10.35 -12.32 43.19
N ASP A 1120 -10.90 -12.00 44.37
CA ASP A 1120 -11.49 -10.68 44.73
C ASP A 1120 -12.61 -10.25 43.78
N PHE A 1121 -13.33 -11.22 43.21
CA PHE A 1121 -14.51 -10.96 42.38
C PHE A 1121 -15.74 -10.89 43.28
N ARG A 1122 -16.25 -9.67 43.48
CA ARG A 1122 -17.38 -9.40 44.38
C ARG A 1122 -18.68 -9.34 43.58
N PRO A 1123 -19.63 -10.27 43.80
CA PRO A 1123 -20.89 -10.34 43.05
C PRO A 1123 -21.69 -9.03 43.15
N ASN A 1124 -21.73 -8.46 44.36
CA ASN A 1124 -22.40 -7.18 44.68
C ASN A 1124 -21.85 -5.96 43.90
N ARG A 1125 -20.69 -6.08 43.25
CA ARG A 1125 -20.04 -4.99 42.48
C ARG A 1125 -20.08 -5.20 40.97
N LYS A 1126 -20.84 -6.18 40.45
CA LYS A 1126 -20.91 -6.46 39.00
C LYS A 1126 -21.20 -5.22 38.15
N TYR A 1127 -22.14 -4.36 38.58
CA TYR A 1127 -22.46 -3.11 37.89
C TYR A 1127 -21.33 -2.07 37.97
N ASN A 1128 -20.57 -2.01 39.07
CA ASN A 1128 -19.43 -1.10 39.18
C ASN A 1128 -18.34 -1.47 38.19
N PHE A 1129 -18.11 -2.77 38.00
CA PHE A 1129 -17.14 -3.23 37.00
C PHE A 1129 -17.58 -2.89 35.58
N MET A 1130 -18.87 -3.05 35.27
CA MET A 1130 -19.45 -2.63 33.99
C MET A 1130 -19.30 -1.12 33.74
N VAL A 1131 -19.58 -0.28 34.74
CA VAL A 1131 -19.40 1.18 34.63
C VAL A 1131 -17.93 1.53 34.40
N GLY A 1132 -16.99 0.87 35.09
CA GLY A 1132 -15.55 1.05 34.85
C GLY A 1132 -15.15 0.74 33.40
N LEU A 1133 -15.73 -0.30 32.81
CA LEU A 1133 -15.52 -0.66 31.41
C LEU A 1133 -16.08 0.40 30.44
N ILE A 1134 -17.26 0.96 30.72
CA ILE A 1134 -17.85 2.06 29.94
C ILE A 1134 -16.96 3.32 30.00
N VAL A 1135 -16.36 3.63 31.15
CA VAL A 1135 -15.43 4.76 31.27
C VAL A 1135 -14.20 4.55 30.39
N ILE A 1136 -13.56 3.38 30.44
CA ILE A 1136 -12.41 3.06 29.57
C ILE A 1136 -12.80 3.18 28.10
N TRP A 1137 -13.97 2.67 27.75
CA TRP A 1137 -14.53 2.73 26.40
C TRP A 1137 -14.67 4.17 25.89
N VAL A 1138 -15.21 5.09 26.72
CA VAL A 1138 -15.33 6.52 26.36
C VAL A 1138 -13.96 7.19 26.23
N VAL A 1139 -13.02 6.86 27.12
CA VAL A 1139 -11.65 7.40 27.09
C VAL A 1139 -10.93 7.00 25.80
N VAL A 1140 -11.07 5.75 25.36
CA VAL A 1140 -10.46 5.27 24.10
C VAL A 1140 -11.05 6.03 22.90
N GLN A 1141 -12.37 6.23 22.85
CA GLN A 1141 -13.00 7.02 21.78
C GLN A 1141 -12.50 8.46 21.74
N LEU A 1142 -12.36 9.10 22.91
CA LEU A 1142 -11.80 10.44 23.01
C LEU A 1142 -10.32 10.47 22.57
N ALA A 1143 -9.54 9.44 22.89
CA ALA A 1143 -8.15 9.31 22.46
C ALA A 1143 -8.02 9.20 20.93
N ILE A 1144 -8.87 8.40 20.26
CA ILE A 1144 -8.93 8.30 18.80
C ILE A 1144 -9.17 9.68 18.17
N TYR A 1145 -10.18 10.40 18.65
CA TYR A 1145 -10.47 11.76 18.19
C TYR A 1145 -9.28 12.70 18.35
N LEU A 1146 -8.66 12.74 19.54
CA LEU A 1146 -7.52 13.60 19.81
C LEU A 1146 -6.32 13.24 18.93
N THR A 1147 -6.03 11.95 18.75
CA THR A 1147 -4.95 11.49 17.87
C THR A 1147 -5.21 11.91 16.43
N LEU A 1148 -6.41 11.67 15.89
CA LEU A 1148 -6.78 12.13 14.55
C LEU A 1148 -6.65 13.65 14.41
N LYS A 1149 -6.96 14.43 15.46
CA LYS A 1149 -6.88 15.89 15.42
C LYS A 1149 -5.44 16.41 15.37
N TYR A 1150 -4.55 15.86 16.20
CA TYR A 1150 -3.21 16.42 16.48
C TYR A 1150 -2.04 15.66 15.87
N VAL A 1151 -2.21 14.39 15.49
CA VAL A 1151 -1.13 13.57 14.93
C VAL A 1151 -1.34 13.42 13.42
N SER A 1152 -0.29 13.70 12.65
CA SER A 1152 -0.25 13.45 11.20
C SER A 1152 1.07 12.76 10.86
N HIS A 1153 0.97 11.61 10.20
CA HIS A 1153 2.13 10.83 9.76
C HIS A 1153 2.57 11.14 8.32
N LEU A 1154 1.86 12.03 7.63
CA LEU A 1154 2.30 12.58 6.35
C LEU A 1154 3.49 13.51 6.59
N LYS A 1155 4.70 13.05 6.29
CA LYS A 1155 5.88 13.91 6.19
C LYS A 1155 5.82 14.62 4.83
N ARG A 1156 5.56 15.94 4.83
CA ARG A 1156 5.58 16.81 3.64
C ARG A 1156 6.73 17.78 3.64
#